data_AF-A0A7Z9IMY2-F1
#
_entry.id   AF-A0A7Z9IMY2-F1
#
_cell.length_a   1.000
_cell.length_b   1.000
_cell.length_c   1.000
_cell.angle_alpha   90.00
_cell.angle_beta   90.00
_cell.angle_gamma   90.00
#
_symmetry.space_group_name_H-M   'P 1'
#
loop_
_entity.id
_entity.type
_entity.pdbx_description
1 polymer ?
#
loop_
_entity_poly.entity_id
_entity_poly.type
_entity_poly.pdbx_seq_one_letter_code
_entity_poly.pdbx_strand_id
1 'polypeptide(L)'
;MYHIDRLNESNVRLLSILSGIAFIFVSVKLWDYGLYLISLPTFFVGIIAILISANKYSIPIREKGNCSQSTGVSLGSESSKIMWLRLTEKTIGWFLVVASGILSIFGFMLFDRSAHGAGWTCYMFSMLAILVVPFLFRGSRVSTSKPLINSRLTIPVLATFLVTGVVILGFVLRVYNISELPAGLWYDEADNIVRAGQIHAAPMNTPVFVPSTHLPSAFLVPVAMLQELTGVLWLNGRLVSAGFSLILILAMFYFAKDIFGTFWGLGGAFLVSIMRWSLNWGRIGMHGITAAVFSALTGFLLWRSLIRWSPFWFFWTGLALGTGMWFYAPFRLFPVVILIGVGLRICSGFPGWRKLVDCLMSMAFASIISTVPLIQYSLRNPGIFFKRTEEAFILNHLSDVNSVKAIWENIVEHLLMFHISGDPNPRHNLPFEPMLDDVTGTLFIAGLILILAQWRRPLFLLFPCWVFVMLAPGIFSVPWESPQSLRSIGVIPAVLIISIVPLVHLSRLFNLNHRGIFRKGGLFSIVILFGVIGYFNVSTYFGKQASHPDVFADFSTSETIMAKEMVKQSQNGYTLFSSRQFLYSLTASVVSGNVHYEPLFAPRDLPISPNRVLHGAAIYLEPREAGIYDLLAGYYPSAKFREIMAPHGGDPILYEVLINKQQLTDSLGVEVNFKREGALIKTDKFNTFSSSWFKDLSGIDLPADFVFQSNLHVRQPGLYRFKVSGDGQLFLDDISIQEDGKGIKLGVGLHSVTLEGTAHSESGFTELLWSRDGGIMEAIPSALLFSGERSPMGLAGVFYQESEPLISHIGLTADTFYYDPPIEGPYEAIWAGFLEIPISAAYKFSLTGNGAMKLFVNDVLVTETTWGSEFAQSEEISIHSGKARIELQYLSSTGSPQFEINWQTGENDENVIPVSLIKPDPEFMRVP
;
A
#
# COMPACT_ATOMS: atom_id res chain seq x y z
N MET A 1 50.41 32.73 -3.62
CA MET A 1 48.99 32.50 -3.98
C MET A 1 48.84 31.79 -5.33
N TYR A 2 49.40 32.30 -6.44
CA TYR A 2 49.28 31.71 -7.78
C TYR A 2 49.80 30.26 -7.94
N HIS A 3 50.86 29.86 -7.20
CA HIS A 3 51.38 28.48 -7.23
C HIS A 3 50.53 27.47 -6.44
N ILE A 4 49.81 27.93 -5.42
CA ILE A 4 48.92 27.09 -4.59
C ILE A 4 47.62 26.78 -5.36
N ASP A 5 47.13 27.73 -6.15
CA ASP A 5 45.94 27.54 -6.99
C ASP A 5 46.16 26.54 -8.15
N ARG A 6 47.36 26.53 -8.76
CA ARG A 6 47.74 25.57 -9.82
C ARG A 6 47.81 24.11 -9.35
N LEU A 7 48.35 23.89 -8.16
CA LEU A 7 48.43 22.56 -7.55
C LEU A 7 47.03 22.01 -7.23
N ASN A 8 46.13 22.86 -6.74
CA ASN A 8 44.77 22.47 -6.39
C ASN A 8 43.92 22.04 -7.60
N GLU A 9 44.05 22.72 -8.75
CA GLU A 9 43.26 22.43 -9.95
C GLU A 9 43.71 21.15 -10.65
N SER A 10 45.03 20.91 -10.72
CA SER A 10 45.58 19.64 -11.20
C SER A 10 45.18 18.46 -10.30
N ASN A 11 45.15 18.68 -8.98
CA ASN A 11 44.76 17.65 -8.01
C ASN A 11 43.28 17.30 -8.13
N VAL A 12 42.37 18.28 -8.28
CA VAL A 12 40.93 18.02 -8.48
C VAL A 12 40.69 17.27 -9.78
N ARG A 13 41.42 17.59 -10.85
CA ARG A 13 41.30 16.92 -12.14
C ARG A 13 41.76 15.47 -12.09
N LEU A 14 42.92 15.23 -11.45
CA LEU A 14 43.44 13.91 -11.18
C LEU A 14 42.45 13.13 -10.30
N LEU A 15 41.86 13.77 -9.28
CA LEU A 15 40.85 13.16 -8.43
C LEU A 15 39.61 12.72 -9.22
N SER A 16 39.10 13.56 -10.13
CA SER A 16 37.93 13.24 -10.96
C SER A 16 38.19 12.11 -11.96
N ILE A 17 39.41 12.04 -12.52
CA ILE A 17 39.80 10.93 -13.40
C ILE A 17 39.96 9.65 -12.59
N LEU A 18 40.67 9.72 -11.45
CA LEU A 18 40.85 8.58 -10.55
C LEU A 18 39.51 8.08 -10.00
N SER A 19 38.60 8.98 -9.61
CA SER A 19 37.26 8.60 -9.19
C SER A 19 36.47 7.98 -10.34
N GLY A 20 36.60 8.52 -11.56
CA GLY A 20 35.92 7.97 -12.73
C GLY A 20 36.42 6.57 -13.09
N ILE A 21 37.72 6.35 -13.09
CA ILE A 21 38.34 5.02 -13.27
C ILE A 21 37.93 4.08 -12.14
N ALA A 22 37.92 4.56 -10.89
CA ALA A 22 37.47 3.76 -9.75
C ALA A 22 36.01 3.32 -9.89
N PHE A 23 35.10 4.21 -10.32
CA PHE A 23 33.71 3.87 -10.58
C PHE A 23 33.56 2.85 -11.72
N ILE A 24 34.34 2.97 -12.80
CA ILE A 24 34.36 1.97 -13.88
C ILE A 24 34.89 0.63 -13.36
N PHE A 25 35.95 0.62 -12.56
CA PHE A 25 36.49 -0.60 -11.97
C PHE A 25 35.48 -1.27 -11.03
N VAL A 26 34.84 -0.49 -10.16
CA VAL A 26 33.73 -0.96 -9.29
C VAL A 26 32.60 -1.53 -10.13
N SER A 27 32.22 -0.88 -11.24
CA SER A 27 31.21 -1.42 -12.15
C SER A 27 31.60 -2.77 -12.74
N VAL A 28 32.84 -2.97 -13.17
CA VAL A 28 33.31 -4.27 -13.67
C VAL A 28 33.24 -5.32 -12.56
N LYS A 29 33.59 -4.95 -11.33
CA LYS A 29 33.46 -5.86 -10.19
C LYS A 29 32.03 -6.21 -9.85
N LEU A 30 31.10 -5.26 -9.90
CA LEU A 30 29.67 -5.53 -9.73
C LEU A 30 29.16 -6.53 -10.79
N TRP A 31 29.63 -6.39 -12.03
CA TRP A 31 29.33 -7.33 -13.11
C TRP A 31 29.84 -8.75 -12.82
N ASP A 32 31.09 -8.88 -12.33
CA ASP A 32 31.67 -10.18 -11.93
C ASP A 32 30.81 -10.90 -10.88
N TYR A 33 30.09 -10.16 -10.03
CA TYR A 33 29.18 -10.68 -9.00
C TYR A 33 27.72 -10.84 -9.47
N GLY A 34 27.42 -10.61 -10.76
CA GLY A 34 26.06 -10.73 -11.30
C GLY A 34 25.12 -9.56 -10.96
N LEU A 35 25.65 -8.42 -10.50
CA LEU A 35 24.89 -7.21 -10.16
C LEU A 35 24.81 -6.27 -11.38
N TYR A 36 24.07 -6.70 -12.39
CA TYR A 36 24.06 -6.07 -13.72
C TYR A 36 23.39 -4.70 -13.71
N LEU A 37 22.22 -4.56 -13.10
CA LEU A 37 21.46 -3.31 -13.03
C LEU A 37 22.22 -2.26 -12.23
N ILE A 38 22.83 -2.60 -11.09
CA ILE A 38 23.60 -1.65 -10.27
C ILE A 38 24.90 -1.23 -10.97
N SER A 39 25.55 -2.15 -11.70
CA SER A 39 26.80 -1.83 -12.40
C SER A 39 26.61 -0.69 -13.41
N LEU A 40 25.45 -0.63 -14.06
CA LEU A 40 25.20 0.22 -15.21
C LEU A 40 25.21 1.74 -14.86
N PRO A 41 24.49 2.25 -13.84
CA PRO A 41 24.65 3.63 -13.37
C PRO A 41 26.07 3.95 -12.90
N THR A 42 26.74 3.04 -12.18
CA THR A 42 28.10 3.29 -11.68
C THR A 42 29.09 3.45 -12.83
N PHE A 43 28.96 2.63 -13.88
CA PHE A 43 29.71 2.78 -15.11
C PHE A 43 29.52 4.15 -15.75
N PHE A 44 28.27 4.61 -15.87
CA PHE A 44 27.96 5.90 -16.47
C PHE A 44 28.45 7.08 -15.64
N VAL A 45 28.31 7.03 -14.32
CA VAL A 45 28.88 8.05 -13.43
C VAL A 45 30.40 8.11 -13.62
N GLY A 46 31.06 6.96 -13.74
CA GLY A 46 32.48 6.88 -14.06
C GLY A 46 32.84 7.55 -15.39
N ILE A 47 32.10 7.24 -16.46
CA ILE A 47 32.27 7.86 -17.79
C ILE A 47 32.06 9.38 -17.71
N ILE A 48 30.97 9.84 -17.10
CA ILE A 48 30.64 11.25 -16.98
C ILE A 48 31.73 11.99 -16.18
N ALA A 49 32.23 11.42 -15.09
CA ALA A 49 33.31 12.01 -14.30
C ALA A 49 34.60 12.19 -15.13
N ILE A 50 34.97 11.18 -15.92
CA ILE A 50 36.13 11.25 -16.84
C ILE A 50 35.88 12.31 -17.92
N LEU A 51 34.69 12.36 -18.52
CA LEU A 51 34.35 13.33 -19.57
C LEU A 51 34.34 14.77 -19.05
N ILE A 52 33.80 15.00 -17.85
CA ILE A 52 33.85 16.30 -17.18
C ILE A 52 35.30 16.72 -16.94
N SER A 53 36.15 15.79 -16.50
CA SER A 53 37.58 16.05 -16.26
C SER A 53 38.38 16.25 -17.55
N ALA A 54 37.99 15.61 -18.65
CA ALA A 54 38.65 15.73 -19.94
C ALA A 54 38.44 17.11 -20.61
N ASN A 55 37.38 17.83 -20.25
CA ASN A 55 37.06 19.13 -20.84
C ASN A 55 38.12 20.19 -20.45
N LYS A 56 38.87 20.71 -21.43
CA LYS A 56 40.05 21.57 -21.23
C LYS A 56 39.69 22.96 -20.67
N TYR A 57 40.21 23.33 -19.51
CA TYR A 57 40.60 24.72 -19.23
C TYR A 57 42.07 24.89 -19.64
N SER A 58 42.33 25.35 -20.86
CA SER A 58 43.70 25.71 -21.26
C SER A 58 44.08 27.05 -20.63
N ILE A 59 45.12 27.05 -19.79
CA ILE A 59 45.80 28.27 -19.34
C ILE A 59 46.94 28.56 -20.34
N PRO A 60 46.98 29.71 -21.03
CA PRO A 60 48.18 30.12 -21.73
C PRO A 60 49.22 30.61 -20.71
N ILE A 61 50.43 30.07 -20.79
CA ILE A 61 51.59 30.55 -20.05
C ILE A 61 52.01 31.87 -20.71
N ARG A 62 51.93 32.99 -19.99
CA ARG A 62 52.51 34.27 -20.42
C ARG A 62 53.77 34.52 -19.59
N GLU A 63 54.92 34.26 -20.17
CA GLU A 63 56.19 34.77 -19.66
C GLU A 63 56.18 36.31 -19.74
N LYS A 64 56.55 36.95 -18.64
CA LYS A 64 56.86 38.38 -18.59
C LYS A 64 58.23 38.58 -19.24
N GLY A 65 58.26 39.18 -20.42
CA GLY A 65 59.44 39.81 -21.00
C GLY A 65 59.04 41.15 -21.60
N ASN A 66 59.62 42.24 -21.07
CA ASN A 66 59.46 43.61 -21.55
C ASN A 66 59.85 43.73 -23.04
N CYS A 67 59.04 44.42 -23.86
CA CYS A 67 59.50 45.54 -24.69
C CYS A 67 58.34 46.24 -25.45
N SER A 68 58.64 47.44 -25.91
CA SER A 68 57.79 48.51 -26.43
C SER A 68 57.10 48.29 -27.79
N GLN A 69 55.98 49.01 -27.94
CA GLN A 69 55.25 49.40 -29.17
C GLN A 69 55.74 48.88 -30.53
N SER A 70 54.87 48.16 -31.25
CA SER A 70 54.62 48.43 -32.67
C SER A 70 53.20 47.99 -33.07
N THR A 71 52.57 48.81 -33.91
CA THR A 71 51.31 48.52 -34.61
C THR A 71 51.58 47.48 -35.70
N GLY A 72 51.12 46.26 -35.49
CA GLY A 72 51.09 45.20 -36.49
C GLY A 72 50.16 44.09 -36.02
N VAL A 73 49.11 43.82 -36.78
CA VAL A 73 48.21 42.68 -36.54
C VAL A 73 48.99 41.40 -36.85
N SER A 74 49.63 40.84 -35.83
CA SER A 74 50.20 39.50 -35.83
C SER A 74 49.12 38.52 -35.36
N LEU A 75 48.50 37.82 -36.31
CA LEU A 75 47.71 36.61 -36.04
C LEU A 75 48.68 35.46 -35.68
N GLY A 76 49.17 35.47 -34.44
CA GLY A 76 50.08 34.44 -33.93
C GLY A 76 49.43 33.05 -33.89
N SER A 77 50.27 32.01 -34.05
CA SER A 77 49.93 30.58 -34.08
C SER A 77 49.14 30.05 -32.87
N GLU A 78 49.08 30.81 -31.77
CA GLU A 78 48.24 30.54 -30.60
C GLU A 78 46.74 30.83 -30.85
N SER A 79 46.43 31.87 -31.64
CA SER A 79 45.05 32.25 -31.99
C SER A 79 44.39 31.22 -32.90
N SER A 80 45.14 30.69 -33.87
CA SER A 80 44.66 29.62 -34.75
C SER A 80 44.40 28.33 -33.99
N LYS A 81 45.28 27.93 -33.05
CA LYS A 81 45.07 26.74 -32.20
C LYS A 81 43.81 26.85 -31.34
N ILE A 82 43.56 27.98 -30.69
CA ILE A 82 42.36 28.19 -29.85
C ILE A 82 41.09 28.19 -30.71
N MET A 83 41.15 28.81 -31.89
CA MET A 83 40.04 28.82 -32.85
C MET A 83 39.74 27.43 -33.40
N TRP A 84 40.76 26.66 -33.77
CA TRP A 84 40.63 25.26 -34.17
C TRP A 84 40.04 24.41 -33.05
N LEU A 85 40.49 24.59 -31.82
CA LEU A 85 40.00 23.83 -30.67
C LEU A 85 38.50 24.10 -30.42
N ARG A 86 38.08 25.36 -30.50
CA ARG A 86 36.66 25.75 -30.40
C ARG A 86 35.83 25.27 -31.59
N LEU A 87 36.40 25.25 -32.79
CA LEU A 87 35.74 24.70 -33.97
C LEU A 87 35.53 23.19 -33.79
N THR A 88 36.55 22.47 -33.30
CA THR A 88 36.47 21.03 -33.00
C THR A 88 35.48 20.72 -31.88
N GLU A 89 35.43 21.50 -30.81
CA GLU A 89 34.44 21.33 -29.73
C GLU A 89 33.01 21.48 -30.27
N LYS A 90 32.78 22.48 -31.12
CA LYS A 90 31.46 22.72 -31.73
C LYS A 90 31.09 21.67 -32.77
N THR A 91 32.03 21.19 -33.59
CA THR A 91 31.74 20.11 -34.55
C THR A 91 31.46 18.80 -33.85
N ILE A 92 32.22 18.45 -32.80
CA ILE A 92 31.92 17.29 -31.93
C ILE A 92 30.55 17.49 -31.24
N GLY A 93 30.26 18.69 -30.74
CA GLY A 93 28.97 19.00 -30.14
C GLY A 93 27.79 18.78 -31.10
N TRP A 94 27.89 19.27 -32.33
CA TRP A 94 26.89 19.04 -33.37
C TRP A 94 26.79 17.57 -33.79
N PHE A 95 27.92 16.87 -33.90
CA PHE A 95 27.93 15.43 -34.16
C PHE A 95 27.17 14.65 -33.08
N LEU A 96 27.40 14.96 -31.79
CA LEU A 96 26.70 14.32 -30.68
C LEU A 96 25.21 14.66 -30.66
N VAL A 97 24.81 15.88 -31.03
CA VAL A 97 23.39 16.26 -31.20
C VAL A 97 22.73 15.39 -32.28
N VAL A 98 23.37 15.26 -33.45
CA VAL A 98 22.84 14.45 -34.57
C VAL A 98 22.82 12.97 -34.20
N ALA A 99 23.90 12.45 -33.61
CA ALA A 99 23.98 11.06 -33.16
C ALA A 99 22.92 10.75 -32.11
N SER A 100 22.72 11.63 -31.12
CA SER A 100 21.67 11.49 -30.12
C SER A 100 20.28 11.45 -30.76
N GLY A 101 20.00 12.36 -31.71
CA GLY A 101 18.74 12.37 -32.46
C GLY A 101 18.51 11.09 -33.26
N ILE A 102 19.51 10.62 -34.01
CA ILE A 102 19.43 9.38 -34.81
C ILE A 102 19.18 8.17 -33.90
N LEU A 103 19.95 8.02 -32.83
CA LEU A 103 19.79 6.93 -31.86
C LEU A 103 18.41 6.97 -31.18
N SER A 104 17.89 8.16 -30.91
CA SER A 104 16.55 8.34 -30.35
C SER A 104 15.46 7.89 -31.33
N ILE A 105 15.59 8.20 -32.62
CA ILE A 105 14.69 7.74 -33.69
C ILE A 105 14.74 6.22 -33.84
N PHE A 106 15.94 5.62 -33.83
CA PHE A 106 16.06 4.16 -33.84
C PHE A 106 15.43 3.52 -32.61
N GLY A 107 15.65 4.09 -31.42
CA GLY A 107 14.97 3.67 -30.19
C GLY A 107 13.45 3.70 -30.33
N PHE A 108 12.89 4.81 -30.83
CA PHE A 108 11.46 4.98 -31.11
C PHE A 108 10.92 3.86 -32.01
N MET A 109 11.60 3.53 -33.10
CA MET A 109 11.19 2.48 -34.03
C MET A 109 11.31 1.06 -33.43
N LEU A 110 12.29 0.83 -32.56
CA LEU A 110 12.53 -0.48 -31.95
C LEU A 110 11.54 -0.80 -30.83
N PHE A 111 11.15 0.20 -30.03
CA PHE A 111 10.07 0.05 -29.06
C PHE A 111 8.74 -0.33 -29.73
N ASP A 112 8.48 0.20 -30.94
CA ASP A 112 7.29 -0.13 -31.75
C ASP A 112 7.24 -1.61 -32.15
N ARG A 113 8.40 -2.21 -32.40
CA ARG A 113 8.52 -3.63 -32.78
C ARG A 113 8.61 -4.56 -31.57
N SER A 114 8.32 -4.07 -30.36
CA SER A 114 8.48 -4.81 -29.10
C SER A 114 9.91 -5.32 -28.85
N ALA A 115 10.91 -4.76 -29.55
CA ALA A 115 12.33 -5.09 -29.37
C ALA A 115 12.93 -4.26 -28.22
N HIS A 116 12.37 -4.43 -27.02
CA HIS A 116 12.63 -3.59 -25.84
C HIS A 116 14.13 -3.44 -25.55
N GLY A 117 14.90 -4.52 -25.56
CA GLY A 117 16.32 -4.47 -25.23
C GLY A 117 17.14 -3.59 -26.19
N ALA A 118 16.91 -3.74 -27.50
CA ALA A 118 17.57 -2.90 -28.50
C ALA A 118 17.10 -1.44 -28.42
N GLY A 119 15.80 -1.22 -28.18
CA GLY A 119 15.22 0.10 -27.97
C GLY A 119 15.86 0.83 -26.79
N TRP A 120 15.96 0.17 -25.63
CA TRP A 120 16.63 0.68 -24.44
C TRP A 120 18.10 0.98 -24.69
N THR A 121 18.81 0.09 -25.39
CA THR A 121 20.22 0.30 -25.73
C THR A 121 20.42 1.57 -26.56
N CYS A 122 19.63 1.74 -27.63
CA CYS A 122 19.67 2.95 -28.46
C CYS A 122 19.32 4.21 -27.65
N TYR A 123 18.28 4.14 -26.83
CA TYR A 123 17.86 5.25 -25.97
C TYR A 123 18.95 5.65 -24.95
N MET A 124 19.60 4.67 -24.32
CA MET A 124 20.68 4.91 -23.36
C MET A 124 21.88 5.58 -24.02
N PHE A 125 22.33 5.10 -25.19
CA PHE A 125 23.41 5.77 -25.93
C PHE A 125 23.00 7.18 -26.38
N SER A 126 21.74 7.39 -26.76
CA SER A 126 21.21 8.72 -27.08
C SER A 126 21.30 9.66 -25.88
N MET A 127 20.95 9.19 -24.68
CA MET A 127 21.04 9.95 -23.43
C MET A 127 22.50 10.24 -23.03
N LEU A 128 23.43 9.32 -23.24
CA LEU A 128 24.85 9.59 -22.97
C LEU A 128 25.42 10.66 -23.90
N ALA A 129 25.10 10.57 -25.19
CA ALA A 129 25.53 11.55 -26.17
C ALA A 129 25.01 12.95 -25.81
N ILE A 130 23.74 13.08 -25.40
CA ILE A 130 23.13 14.39 -25.12
C ILE A 130 23.68 15.05 -23.85
N LEU A 131 24.06 14.29 -22.83
CA LEU A 131 24.57 14.84 -21.54
C LEU A 131 25.86 15.66 -21.70
N VAL A 132 26.65 15.39 -22.74
CA VAL A 132 27.93 16.08 -23.01
C VAL A 132 27.73 17.38 -23.80
N VAL A 133 26.70 17.44 -24.64
CA VAL A 133 26.37 18.55 -25.55
C VAL A 133 26.43 19.94 -24.87
N PRO A 134 25.74 20.22 -23.76
CA PRO A 134 25.68 21.58 -23.20
C PRO A 134 27.06 22.11 -22.79
N PHE A 135 28.01 21.25 -22.44
CA PHE A 135 29.36 21.65 -22.05
C PHE A 135 30.22 22.04 -23.25
N LEU A 136 30.04 21.38 -24.40
CA LEU A 136 30.77 21.66 -25.64
C LEU A 136 30.35 23.01 -26.25
N PHE A 137 29.05 23.33 -26.19
CA PHE A 137 28.53 24.61 -26.70
C PHE A 137 28.80 25.81 -25.78
N ARG A 138 29.09 25.57 -24.49
CA ARG A 138 29.35 26.64 -23.52
C ARG A 138 30.68 27.38 -23.77
N GLY A 139 31.66 26.73 -24.42
CA GLY A 139 32.96 27.26 -24.87
C GLY A 139 33.59 28.30 -23.95
N SER A 140 34.63 27.96 -23.17
CA SER A 140 35.31 28.83 -22.20
C SER A 140 35.41 30.30 -22.64
N ARG A 141 34.49 31.14 -22.16
CA ARG A 141 34.57 32.59 -22.27
C ARG A 141 35.68 33.06 -21.33
N VAL A 142 36.91 33.16 -21.83
CA VAL A 142 37.90 34.07 -21.25
C VAL A 142 37.44 35.49 -21.58
N SER A 143 36.53 36.02 -20.76
CA SER A 143 36.40 37.46 -20.61
C SER A 143 37.53 37.89 -19.69
N THR A 144 38.38 38.82 -20.13
CA THR A 144 39.33 39.58 -19.30
C THR A 144 38.62 40.55 -18.35
N SER A 145 37.45 40.16 -17.83
CA SER A 145 36.86 40.72 -16.62
C SER A 145 37.03 39.65 -15.53
N LYS A 146 37.53 40.08 -14.37
CA LYS A 146 37.84 39.33 -13.13
C LYS A 146 37.32 37.88 -13.10
N PRO A 147 38.14 36.90 -12.69
CA PRO A 147 37.83 35.48 -12.78
C PRO A 147 36.43 35.19 -12.23
N LEU A 148 35.49 34.92 -13.13
CA LEU A 148 34.16 34.37 -12.83
C LEU A 148 34.23 32.90 -12.35
N ILE A 149 35.45 32.39 -12.14
CA ILE A 149 35.76 31.19 -11.35
C ILE A 149 35.64 31.47 -9.83
N ASN A 150 35.15 32.64 -9.41
CA ASN A 150 34.56 32.82 -8.07
C ASN A 150 33.07 32.39 -7.98
N SER A 151 32.55 31.68 -8.99
CA SER A 151 31.38 30.81 -8.79
C SER A 151 31.78 29.38 -8.44
N ARG A 152 32.88 29.20 -7.68
CA ARG A 152 32.93 28.03 -6.80
C ARG A 152 31.59 28.05 -6.05
N LEU A 153 30.88 26.93 -6.03
CA LEU A 153 30.06 26.61 -4.87
C LEU A 153 31.03 26.46 -3.69
N THR A 154 31.66 27.56 -3.25
CA THR A 154 32.16 27.67 -1.90
C THR A 154 30.92 27.86 -1.07
N ILE A 155 30.16 26.78 -0.91
CA ILE A 155 29.35 26.62 0.27
C ILE A 155 30.39 26.70 1.41
N PRO A 156 30.27 27.69 2.32
CA PRO A 156 31.15 27.73 3.46
C PRO A 156 31.20 26.35 4.10
N VAL A 157 32.37 25.90 4.55
CA VAL A 157 32.54 24.57 5.17
C VAL A 157 31.43 24.31 6.20
N LEU A 158 31.09 25.32 7.01
CA LEU A 158 29.97 25.31 7.93
C LEU A 158 28.60 25.04 7.28
N ALA A 159 28.27 25.73 6.18
CA ALA A 159 27.00 25.50 5.48
C ALA A 159 26.95 24.12 4.83
N THR A 160 28.08 23.56 4.38
CA THR A 160 28.14 22.17 3.90
C THR A 160 27.85 21.22 5.06
N PHE A 161 28.49 21.40 6.22
CA PHE A 161 28.20 20.61 7.41
C PHE A 161 26.73 20.71 7.84
N LEU A 162 26.14 21.90 7.79
CA LEU A 162 24.73 22.10 8.15
C LEU A 162 23.77 21.44 7.15
N VAL A 163 24.00 21.57 5.84
CA VAL A 163 23.18 20.86 4.84
C VAL A 163 23.32 19.35 5.01
N THR A 164 24.53 18.85 5.21
CA THR A 164 24.77 17.43 5.49
C THR A 164 24.02 16.99 6.74
N GLY A 165 24.02 17.79 7.81
CA GLY A 165 23.23 17.53 9.02
C GLY A 165 21.72 17.46 8.74
N VAL A 166 21.18 18.36 7.92
CA VAL A 166 19.76 18.34 7.50
C VAL A 166 19.45 17.12 6.63
N VAL A 167 20.35 16.72 5.73
CA VAL A 167 20.18 15.52 4.91
C VAL A 167 20.22 14.25 5.77
N ILE A 168 21.14 14.18 6.76
CA ILE A 168 21.19 13.07 7.73
C ILE A 168 19.90 13.02 8.54
N LEU A 169 19.43 14.16 9.06
CA LEU A 169 18.14 14.25 9.75
C LEU A 169 17.01 13.73 8.84
N GLY A 170 16.95 14.21 7.60
CA GLY A 170 15.96 13.78 6.62
C GLY A 170 16.01 12.27 6.35
N PHE A 171 17.21 11.69 6.25
CA PHE A 171 17.42 10.26 6.08
C PHE A 171 16.94 9.47 7.30
N VAL A 172 17.38 9.84 8.50
CA VAL A 172 16.98 9.19 9.76
C VAL A 172 15.46 9.19 9.90
N LEU A 173 14.80 10.33 9.67
CA LEU A 173 13.34 10.41 9.73
C LEU A 173 12.62 9.55 8.69
N ARG A 174 13.27 9.16 7.58
CA ARG A 174 12.64 8.31 6.56
C ARG A 174 12.89 6.82 6.79
N VAL A 175 14.02 6.46 7.40
CA VAL A 175 14.37 5.04 7.66
C VAL A 175 14.02 4.57 9.06
N TYR A 176 13.85 5.49 10.01
CA TYR A 176 13.48 5.15 11.39
C TYR A 176 12.16 4.38 11.41
N ASN A 177 12.17 3.15 11.95
CA ASN A 177 11.01 2.27 12.03
C ASN A 177 10.27 2.02 10.69
N ILE A 178 10.99 2.03 9.55
CA ILE A 178 10.39 1.92 8.21
C ILE A 178 9.70 0.56 7.95
N SER A 179 10.06 -0.48 8.72
CA SER A 179 9.46 -1.82 8.66
C SER A 179 8.13 -1.96 9.41
N GLU A 180 7.81 -1.01 10.28
CA GLU A 180 6.57 -1.01 11.07
C GLU A 180 5.72 0.24 10.84
N LEU A 181 6.26 1.31 10.23
CA LEU A 181 5.51 2.54 9.95
C LEU A 181 5.71 3.00 8.50
N PRO A 182 4.64 3.03 7.67
CA PRO A 182 3.26 2.59 7.97
C PRO A 182 3.13 1.10 8.36
N ALA A 183 2.06 0.77 9.12
CA ALA A 183 1.84 -0.52 9.78
C ALA A 183 1.67 -1.72 8.84
N GLY A 184 1.14 -1.46 7.64
CA GLY A 184 0.98 -2.46 6.59
C GLY A 184 1.72 -2.10 5.31
N LEU A 185 1.73 -3.02 4.34
CA LEU A 185 2.19 -2.82 2.98
C LEU A 185 0.98 -2.66 2.05
N TRP A 186 0.74 -1.45 1.60
CA TRP A 186 -0.39 -1.17 0.70
C TRP A 186 -0.26 -1.94 -0.63
N TYR A 187 -1.39 -2.31 -1.22
CA TYR A 187 -1.46 -3.06 -2.49
C TYR A 187 -0.57 -2.46 -3.60
N ASP A 188 -0.57 -1.14 -3.80
CA ASP A 188 0.25 -0.51 -4.84
C ASP A 188 1.75 -0.61 -4.54
N GLU A 189 2.15 -0.61 -3.26
CA GLU A 189 3.53 -0.90 -2.88
C GLU A 189 3.89 -2.34 -3.23
N ALA A 190 3.00 -3.30 -2.95
CA ALA A 190 3.19 -4.71 -3.26
C ALA A 190 3.29 -4.97 -4.77
N ASP A 191 2.43 -4.36 -5.61
CA ASP A 191 2.53 -4.46 -7.08
C ASP A 191 3.88 -3.88 -7.56
N ASN A 192 4.30 -2.72 -7.06
CA ASN A 192 5.61 -2.15 -7.42
C ASN A 192 6.77 -3.11 -7.13
N ILE A 193 6.73 -3.83 -6.00
CA ILE A 193 7.76 -4.83 -5.63
C ILE A 193 7.76 -6.01 -6.61
N VAL A 194 6.58 -6.54 -6.96
CA VAL A 194 6.46 -7.66 -7.91
C VAL A 194 6.89 -7.26 -9.32
N ARG A 195 6.46 -6.08 -9.80
CA ARG A 195 6.85 -5.56 -11.12
C ARG A 195 8.34 -5.25 -11.19
N ALA A 196 8.93 -4.71 -10.11
CA ALA A 196 10.38 -4.57 -10.01
C ALA A 196 11.09 -5.93 -10.07
N GLY A 197 10.53 -6.98 -9.48
CA GLY A 197 11.04 -8.35 -9.57
C GLY A 197 11.05 -8.88 -11.00
N GLN A 198 10.03 -8.55 -11.80
CA GLN A 198 9.97 -8.90 -13.23
C GLN A 198 11.06 -8.16 -14.04
N ILE A 199 11.30 -6.89 -13.73
CA ILE A 199 12.39 -6.10 -14.34
C ILE A 199 13.75 -6.68 -13.96
N HIS A 200 13.94 -7.03 -12.69
CA HIS A 200 15.16 -7.67 -12.19
C HIS A 200 15.42 -9.01 -12.88
N ALA A 201 14.39 -9.84 -13.05
CA ALA A 201 14.52 -11.14 -13.71
C ALA A 201 14.82 -11.03 -15.22
N ALA A 202 14.30 -10.00 -15.91
CA ALA A 202 14.51 -9.80 -17.34
C ALA A 202 14.71 -8.31 -17.72
N PRO A 203 15.88 -7.71 -17.43
CA PRO A 203 16.14 -6.27 -17.63
C PRO A 203 15.91 -5.79 -19.06
N MET A 204 16.28 -6.61 -20.05
CA MET A 204 16.15 -6.27 -21.48
C MET A 204 14.69 -6.28 -21.96
N ASN A 205 13.77 -6.85 -21.19
CA ASN A 205 12.34 -6.87 -21.48
C ASN A 205 11.56 -5.83 -20.68
N THR A 206 12.24 -4.87 -20.03
CA THR A 206 11.60 -3.81 -19.24
C THR A 206 10.59 -3.05 -20.09
N PRO A 207 9.29 -3.03 -19.73
CA PRO A 207 8.30 -2.27 -20.46
C PRO A 207 8.51 -0.77 -20.23
N VAL A 208 8.18 0.07 -21.22
CA VAL A 208 8.20 1.53 -21.06
C VAL A 208 7.12 1.99 -20.07
N PHE A 209 5.99 1.28 -20.06
CA PHE A 209 4.79 1.62 -19.28
C PHE A 209 4.21 0.35 -18.66
N VAL A 210 3.80 0.43 -17.40
CA VAL A 210 3.27 -0.71 -16.64
C VAL A 210 1.75 -0.64 -16.63
N PRO A 211 1.04 -1.62 -17.24
CA PRO A 211 -0.41 -1.58 -17.34
C PRO A 211 -1.14 -1.62 -15.99
N SER A 212 -0.64 -2.35 -15.00
CA SER A 212 -1.32 -2.53 -13.69
C SER A 212 -1.46 -1.21 -12.92
N THR A 213 -0.43 -0.36 -12.96
CA THR A 213 -0.40 0.92 -12.25
C THR A 213 -0.74 2.12 -13.13
N HIS A 214 -0.90 1.91 -14.44
CA HIS A 214 -1.04 2.98 -15.44
C HIS A 214 0.04 4.07 -15.32
N LEU A 215 1.28 3.66 -15.02
CA LEU A 215 2.42 4.55 -14.82
C LEU A 215 3.67 4.05 -15.56
N PRO A 216 4.64 4.94 -15.87
CA PRO A 216 5.88 4.53 -16.53
C PRO A 216 6.81 3.79 -15.56
N SER A 217 7.69 2.94 -16.10
CA SER A 217 8.49 1.99 -15.31
C SER A 217 9.67 2.59 -14.54
N ALA A 218 9.96 3.89 -14.69
CA ALA A 218 11.21 4.47 -14.18
C ALA A 218 11.36 4.47 -12.66
N PHE A 219 10.25 4.49 -11.90
CA PHE A 219 10.30 4.31 -10.45
C PHE A 219 10.68 2.88 -10.03
N LEU A 220 10.34 1.88 -10.85
CA LEU A 220 10.56 0.47 -10.55
C LEU A 220 12.01 0.03 -10.82
N VAL A 221 12.70 0.68 -11.75
CA VAL A 221 14.11 0.40 -12.08
C VAL A 221 15.04 0.48 -10.85
N PRO A 222 15.04 1.55 -10.02
CA PRO A 222 15.84 1.58 -8.80
C PRO A 222 15.39 0.57 -7.74
N VAL A 223 14.11 0.17 -7.73
CA VAL A 223 13.62 -0.91 -6.84
C VAL A 223 14.21 -2.25 -7.29
N ALA A 224 14.20 -2.52 -8.60
CA ALA A 224 14.79 -3.73 -9.20
C ALA A 224 16.31 -3.79 -8.98
N MET A 225 17.00 -2.65 -9.08
CA MET A 225 18.42 -2.55 -8.70
C MET A 225 18.65 -2.99 -7.26
N LEU A 226 17.84 -2.50 -6.31
CA LEU A 226 18.01 -2.87 -4.90
C LEU A 226 17.71 -4.35 -4.65
N GLN A 227 16.80 -4.95 -5.42
CA GLN A 227 16.50 -6.39 -5.35
C GLN A 227 17.69 -7.27 -5.78
N GLU A 228 18.65 -6.77 -6.57
CA GLU A 228 19.90 -7.50 -6.85
C GLU A 228 20.73 -7.74 -5.57
N LEU A 229 20.62 -6.84 -4.58
CA LEU A 229 21.38 -6.92 -3.32
C LEU A 229 20.63 -7.66 -2.22
N THR A 230 19.31 -7.48 -2.13
CA THR A 230 18.52 -7.93 -0.98
C THR A 230 17.51 -9.03 -1.34
N GLY A 231 17.40 -9.41 -2.61
CA GLY A 231 16.25 -10.18 -3.10
C GLY A 231 14.95 -9.38 -3.10
N VAL A 232 13.82 -10.07 -3.30
CA VAL A 232 12.47 -9.49 -3.35
C VAL A 232 11.99 -9.14 -1.94
N LEU A 233 12.61 -8.12 -1.35
CA LEU A 233 12.25 -7.58 -0.04
C LEU A 233 11.30 -6.41 -0.22
N TRP A 234 10.17 -6.44 0.49
CA TRP A 234 9.13 -5.40 0.37
C TRP A 234 9.61 -4.01 0.81
N LEU A 235 10.62 -3.93 1.68
CA LEU A 235 11.24 -2.66 2.12
C LEU A 235 11.92 -1.89 0.98
N ASN A 236 12.25 -2.54 -0.15
CA ASN A 236 13.01 -1.94 -1.22
C ASN A 236 12.30 -0.73 -1.84
N GLY A 237 10.98 -0.81 -2.01
CA GLY A 237 10.16 0.30 -2.52
C GLY A 237 10.26 1.53 -1.61
N ARG A 238 10.15 1.32 -0.29
CA ARG A 238 10.22 2.41 0.70
C ARG A 238 11.60 3.06 0.75
N LEU A 239 12.67 2.28 0.64
CA LEU A 239 14.05 2.79 0.60
C LEU A 239 14.31 3.65 -0.66
N VAL A 240 13.75 3.26 -1.81
CA VAL A 240 13.82 4.06 -3.04
C VAL A 240 13.08 5.38 -2.89
N SER A 241 11.85 5.38 -2.34
CA SER A 241 11.11 6.61 -2.03
C SER A 241 11.85 7.52 -1.06
N ALA A 242 12.49 6.95 -0.02
CA ALA A 242 13.33 7.67 0.91
C ALA A 242 14.50 8.35 0.18
N GLY A 243 15.17 7.63 -0.73
CA GLY A 243 16.24 8.15 -1.59
C GLY A 243 15.79 9.34 -2.44
N PHE A 244 14.66 9.23 -3.14
CA PHE A 244 14.09 10.35 -3.90
C PHE A 244 13.77 11.54 -3.00
N SER A 245 13.24 11.29 -1.81
CA SER A 245 12.95 12.35 -0.85
C SER A 245 14.22 13.08 -0.35
N LEU A 246 15.38 12.42 -0.28
CA LEU A 246 16.67 13.10 -0.03
C LEU A 246 17.08 14.01 -1.19
N ILE A 247 16.82 13.59 -2.44
CA ILE A 247 17.04 14.44 -3.63
C ILE A 247 16.15 15.68 -3.54
N LEU A 248 14.90 15.56 -3.08
CA LEU A 248 14.02 16.71 -2.84
C LEU A 248 14.62 17.70 -1.83
N ILE A 249 15.16 17.22 -0.70
CA ILE A 249 15.81 18.07 0.31
C ILE A 249 16.96 18.87 -0.31
N LEU A 250 17.82 18.20 -1.08
CA LEU A 250 18.94 18.86 -1.77
C LEU A 250 18.47 19.83 -2.86
N ALA A 251 17.46 19.46 -3.64
CA ALA A 251 16.88 20.32 -4.66
C ALA A 251 16.31 21.60 -4.03
N MET A 252 15.59 21.49 -2.92
CA MET A 252 15.04 22.62 -2.18
C MET A 252 16.12 23.49 -1.55
N PHE A 253 17.21 22.90 -1.02
CA PHE A 253 18.36 23.68 -0.57
C PHE A 253 18.87 24.61 -1.68
N TYR A 254 19.16 24.05 -2.86
CA TYR A 254 19.69 24.82 -3.98
C TYR A 254 18.68 25.82 -4.52
N PHE A 255 17.39 25.46 -4.54
CA PHE A 255 16.33 26.33 -5.02
C PHE A 255 16.18 27.58 -4.15
N ALA A 256 15.93 27.39 -2.86
CA ALA A 256 15.75 28.50 -1.92
C ALA A 256 17.05 29.31 -1.74
N LYS A 257 18.23 28.66 -1.79
CA LYS A 257 19.53 29.34 -1.75
C LYS A 257 19.69 30.32 -2.91
N ASP A 258 19.29 29.93 -4.12
CA ASP A 258 19.45 30.78 -5.30
C ASP A 258 18.47 31.97 -5.33
N ILE A 259 17.33 31.85 -4.65
CA ILE A 259 16.35 32.94 -4.54
C ILE A 259 16.71 33.89 -3.38
N PHE A 260 17.01 33.34 -2.20
CA PHE A 260 17.07 34.10 -0.95
C PHE A 260 18.44 34.06 -0.23
N GLY A 261 19.36 33.18 -0.63
CA GLY A 261 20.69 33.01 -0.02
C GLY A 261 20.81 31.77 0.87
N THR A 262 22.04 31.43 1.29
CA THR A 262 22.40 30.15 1.94
C THR A 262 21.60 29.82 3.19
N PHE A 263 21.32 30.80 4.06
CA PHE A 263 20.54 30.57 5.28
C PHE A 263 19.11 30.11 4.96
N TRP A 264 18.45 30.73 3.98
CA TRP A 264 17.11 30.34 3.54
C TRP A 264 17.11 29.08 2.69
N GLY A 265 18.23 28.78 2.02
CA GLY A 265 18.50 27.45 1.48
C GLY A 265 18.43 26.36 2.56
N LEU A 266 19.15 26.56 3.67
CA LEU A 266 19.08 25.66 4.83
C LEU A 266 17.67 25.58 5.40
N GLY A 267 16.96 26.71 5.52
CA GLY A 267 15.56 26.74 5.96
C GLY A 267 14.63 25.93 5.06
N GLY A 268 14.73 26.08 3.73
CA GLY A 268 13.92 25.30 2.78
C GLY A 268 14.22 23.80 2.79
N ALA A 269 15.50 23.44 2.93
CA ALA A 269 15.92 22.05 3.09
C ALA A 269 15.41 21.46 4.41
N PHE A 270 15.50 22.22 5.50
CA PHE A 270 15.01 21.80 6.80
C PHE A 270 13.49 21.60 6.77
N LEU A 271 12.73 22.60 6.32
CA LEU A 271 11.27 22.51 6.24
C LEU A 271 10.80 21.28 5.44
N VAL A 272 11.34 21.05 4.23
CA VAL A 272 10.93 19.87 3.44
C VAL A 272 11.40 18.55 4.07
N SER A 273 12.48 18.55 4.84
CA SER A 273 12.97 17.34 5.52
C SER A 273 12.03 16.87 6.63
N ILE A 274 11.38 17.80 7.33
CA ILE A 274 10.49 17.53 8.47
C ILE A 274 9.00 17.59 8.12
N MET A 275 8.62 18.20 6.99
CA MET A 275 7.21 18.41 6.62
C MET A 275 6.49 17.07 6.51
N ARG A 276 5.41 16.90 7.29
CA ARG A 276 4.62 15.65 7.37
C ARG A 276 4.22 15.15 5.99
N TRP A 277 3.72 16.04 5.13
CA TRP A 277 3.33 15.70 3.76
C TRP A 277 4.49 15.14 2.91
N SER A 278 5.71 15.68 3.04
CA SER A 278 6.89 15.12 2.36
C SER A 278 7.43 13.87 3.03
N LEU A 279 7.31 13.75 4.36
CA LEU A 279 7.74 12.57 5.10
C LEU A 279 6.88 11.36 4.74
N ASN A 280 5.55 11.54 4.66
CA ASN A 280 4.61 10.47 4.33
C ASN A 280 4.97 9.81 2.98
N TRP A 281 5.04 10.61 1.91
CA TRP A 281 5.42 10.11 0.59
C TRP A 281 6.89 9.72 0.45
N GLY A 282 7.75 10.22 1.34
CA GLY A 282 9.14 9.77 1.45
C GLY A 282 9.31 8.41 2.12
N ARG A 283 8.25 7.84 2.70
CA ARG A 283 8.26 6.56 3.42
C ARG A 283 7.36 5.49 2.79
N ILE A 284 6.50 5.87 1.87
CA ILE A 284 5.64 4.96 1.10
C ILE A 284 6.33 4.63 -0.23
N GLY A 285 6.44 3.34 -0.57
CA GLY A 285 7.08 2.81 -1.79
C GLY A 285 6.31 3.05 -3.09
N MET A 286 5.88 4.28 -3.34
CA MET A 286 5.07 4.70 -4.48
C MET A 286 5.65 5.92 -5.20
N HIS A 287 5.13 6.18 -6.40
CA HIS A 287 5.60 7.23 -7.31
C HIS A 287 5.44 8.67 -6.78
N GLY A 288 4.58 8.93 -5.79
CA GLY A 288 4.15 10.29 -5.41
C GLY A 288 5.29 11.29 -5.18
N ILE A 289 6.26 10.94 -4.32
CA ILE A 289 7.36 11.85 -3.93
C ILE A 289 8.20 12.33 -5.12
N THR A 290 8.26 11.56 -6.20
CA THR A 290 9.05 11.89 -7.39
C THR A 290 8.53 13.14 -8.09
N ALA A 291 7.21 13.39 -8.10
CA ALA A 291 6.67 14.63 -8.66
C ALA A 291 7.15 15.86 -7.91
N ALA A 292 7.25 15.80 -6.57
CA ALA A 292 7.83 16.88 -5.78
C ALA A 292 9.31 17.09 -6.10
N VAL A 293 10.09 16.00 -6.24
CA VAL A 293 11.51 16.04 -6.62
C VAL A 293 11.71 16.74 -7.96
N PHE A 294 11.02 16.29 -9.00
CA PHE A 294 11.17 16.85 -10.34
C PHE A 294 10.57 18.25 -10.46
N SER A 295 9.54 18.58 -9.66
CA SER A 295 9.03 19.94 -9.55
C SER A 295 10.08 20.87 -8.92
N ALA A 296 10.76 20.45 -7.84
CA ALA A 296 11.83 21.23 -7.21
C ALA A 296 13.05 21.40 -8.12
N LEU A 297 13.53 20.31 -8.74
CA LEU A 297 14.67 20.34 -9.64
C LEU A 297 14.39 21.19 -10.89
N THR A 298 13.25 20.99 -11.53
CA THR A 298 12.88 21.74 -12.74
C THR A 298 12.62 23.21 -12.38
N GLY A 299 11.95 23.49 -11.26
CA GLY A 299 11.74 24.86 -10.77
C GLY A 299 13.05 25.60 -10.46
N PHE A 300 14.01 24.93 -9.79
CA PHE A 300 15.35 25.47 -9.53
C PHE A 300 16.11 25.80 -10.83
N LEU A 301 16.12 24.86 -11.78
CA LEU A 301 16.81 25.04 -13.06
C LEU A 301 16.11 26.11 -13.91
N LEU A 302 14.78 26.12 -13.92
CA LEU A 302 13.97 27.14 -14.57
C LEU A 302 14.27 28.53 -14.01
N TRP A 303 14.35 28.69 -12.69
CA TRP A 303 14.69 29.96 -12.07
C TRP A 303 16.06 30.48 -12.55
N ARG A 304 17.09 29.62 -12.57
CA ARG A 304 18.40 29.97 -13.15
C ARG A 304 18.31 30.32 -14.64
N SER A 305 17.53 29.57 -15.39
CA SER A 305 17.29 29.77 -16.82
C SER A 305 16.68 31.14 -17.09
N LEU A 306 15.62 31.51 -16.37
CA LEU A 306 14.90 32.77 -16.53
C LEU A 306 15.76 33.97 -16.10
N ILE A 307 16.57 33.85 -15.05
CA ILE A 307 17.47 34.93 -14.63
C ILE A 307 18.59 35.15 -15.65
N ARG A 308 19.25 34.06 -16.08
CA ARG A 308 20.49 34.14 -16.88
C ARG A 308 20.25 34.21 -18.38
N TRP A 309 19.08 33.79 -18.86
CA TRP A 309 18.77 33.62 -20.28
C TRP A 309 19.91 32.90 -21.01
N SER A 310 20.14 31.63 -20.68
CA SER A 310 21.28 30.88 -21.20
C SER A 310 20.83 29.51 -21.69
N PRO A 311 21.12 29.13 -22.94
CA PRO A 311 20.77 27.82 -23.49
C PRO A 311 21.26 26.66 -22.62
N PHE A 312 22.42 26.82 -21.96
CA PHE A 312 22.95 25.84 -21.02
C PHE A 312 21.97 25.51 -19.88
N TRP A 313 21.39 26.52 -19.22
CA TRP A 313 20.46 26.28 -18.11
C TRP A 313 19.10 25.78 -18.64
N PHE A 314 18.66 26.29 -19.79
CA PHE A 314 17.44 25.83 -20.46
C PHE A 314 17.54 24.37 -20.90
N PHE A 315 18.72 23.91 -21.36
CA PHE A 315 19.00 22.50 -21.65
C PHE A 315 18.74 21.63 -20.42
N TRP A 316 19.35 21.96 -19.27
CA TRP A 316 19.16 21.18 -18.04
C TRP A 316 17.73 21.26 -17.51
N THR A 317 17.05 22.38 -17.71
CA THR A 317 15.62 22.52 -17.39
C THR A 317 14.79 21.55 -18.24
N GLY A 318 15.06 21.47 -19.55
CA GLY A 318 14.40 20.53 -20.46
C GLY A 318 14.71 19.07 -20.14
N LEU A 319 15.96 18.77 -19.79
CA LEU A 319 16.35 17.42 -19.37
C LEU A 319 15.65 17.00 -18.07
N ALA A 320 15.57 17.88 -17.07
CA ALA A 320 14.86 17.61 -15.82
C ALA A 320 13.35 17.46 -16.04
N LEU A 321 12.76 18.29 -16.91
CA LEU A 321 11.36 18.18 -17.31
C LEU A 321 11.08 16.84 -17.98
N GLY A 322 11.83 16.47 -19.02
CA GLY A 322 11.58 15.23 -19.73
C GLY A 322 11.85 13.98 -18.89
N THR A 323 12.91 14.00 -18.06
CA THR A 323 13.15 12.92 -17.09
C THR A 323 11.99 12.79 -16.09
N GLY A 324 11.44 13.91 -15.60
CA GLY A 324 10.32 13.88 -14.65
C GLY A 324 9.02 13.29 -15.21
N MET A 325 8.81 13.34 -16.53
CA MET A 325 7.63 12.75 -17.20
C MET A 325 7.54 11.23 -17.03
N TRP A 326 8.66 10.57 -16.71
CA TRP A 326 8.74 9.13 -16.52
C TRP A 326 8.25 8.63 -15.16
N PHE A 327 8.01 9.50 -14.20
CA PHE A 327 7.76 9.02 -12.84
C PHE A 327 6.30 9.10 -12.45
N TYR A 328 5.69 10.29 -12.48
CA TYR A 328 4.33 10.46 -11.96
C TYR A 328 3.48 11.39 -12.82
N ALA A 329 2.24 10.99 -13.07
CA ALA A 329 1.36 11.62 -14.07
C ALA A 329 1.02 13.10 -13.79
N PRO A 330 0.76 13.55 -12.54
CA PRO A 330 0.53 14.97 -12.24
C PRO A 330 1.65 15.92 -12.70
N PHE A 331 2.90 15.45 -12.77
CA PHE A 331 4.02 16.27 -13.25
C PHE A 331 3.88 16.66 -14.73
N ARG A 332 3.01 15.99 -15.49
CA ARG A 332 2.72 16.31 -16.90
C ARG A 332 2.16 17.73 -17.10
N LEU A 333 1.63 18.39 -16.07
CA LEU A 333 1.19 19.80 -16.13
C LEU A 333 2.30 20.83 -15.88
N PHE A 334 3.48 20.41 -15.41
CA PHE A 334 4.60 21.32 -15.16
C PHE A 334 5.08 22.15 -16.38
N PRO A 335 4.97 21.69 -17.66
CA PRO A 335 5.24 22.52 -18.81
C PRO A 335 4.46 23.85 -18.81
N VAL A 336 3.24 23.88 -18.27
CA VAL A 336 2.44 25.11 -18.13
C VAL A 336 3.12 26.10 -17.18
N VAL A 337 3.71 25.63 -16.08
CA VAL A 337 4.50 26.46 -15.15
C VAL A 337 5.71 27.08 -15.86
N ILE A 338 6.38 26.32 -16.73
CA ILE A 338 7.50 26.83 -17.55
C ILE A 338 7.02 27.93 -18.49
N LEU A 339 5.90 27.73 -19.20
CA LEU A 339 5.33 28.72 -20.11
C LEU A 339 4.99 30.02 -19.38
N ILE A 340 4.33 29.92 -18.22
CA ILE A 340 4.02 31.07 -17.37
C ILE A 340 5.31 31.78 -16.92
N GLY A 341 6.31 31.03 -16.45
CA GLY A 341 7.60 31.60 -16.01
C GLY A 341 8.35 32.33 -17.12
N VAL A 342 8.37 31.77 -18.34
CA VAL A 342 8.93 32.43 -19.53
C VAL A 342 8.15 33.69 -19.88
N GLY A 343 6.81 33.64 -19.89
CA GLY A 343 5.95 34.79 -20.14
C GLY A 343 6.17 35.93 -19.14
N LEU A 344 6.11 35.63 -17.83
CA LEU A 344 6.37 36.60 -16.77
C LEU A 344 7.77 37.22 -16.87
N ARG A 345 8.77 36.42 -17.25
CA ARG A 345 10.13 36.92 -17.45
C ARG A 345 10.25 37.83 -18.66
N ILE A 346 9.57 37.50 -19.77
CA ILE A 346 9.50 38.34 -20.97
C ILE A 346 8.84 39.69 -20.64
N CYS A 347 7.71 39.69 -19.91
CA CYS A 347 7.05 40.91 -19.45
C CYS A 347 7.95 41.77 -18.55
N SER A 348 8.86 41.14 -17.80
CA SER A 348 9.83 41.84 -16.95
C SER A 348 11.09 42.33 -17.69
N GLY A 349 11.34 41.82 -18.91
CA GLY A 349 12.56 42.09 -19.66
C GLY A 349 12.81 41.08 -20.79
N PHE A 350 12.53 41.50 -22.02
CA PHE A 350 12.68 40.67 -23.22
C PHE A 350 14.16 40.43 -23.59
N PRO A 351 14.61 39.18 -23.76
CA PRO A 351 16.01 38.86 -24.06
C PRO A 351 16.40 39.02 -25.54
N GLY A 352 15.43 39.33 -26.42
CA GLY A 352 15.59 39.29 -27.88
C GLY A 352 15.18 37.94 -28.48
N TRP A 353 14.61 37.97 -29.69
CA TRP A 353 14.07 36.79 -30.38
C TRP A 353 15.09 35.67 -30.58
N ARG A 354 16.28 35.99 -31.08
CA ARG A 354 17.34 34.98 -31.30
C ARG A 354 17.68 34.23 -30.01
N LYS A 355 17.89 34.96 -28.92
CA LYS A 355 18.27 34.38 -27.63
C LYS A 355 17.15 33.55 -27.01
N LEU A 356 15.90 34.02 -27.17
CA LEU A 356 14.71 33.29 -26.77
C LEU A 356 14.61 31.95 -27.51
N VAL A 357 14.71 31.98 -28.85
CA VAL A 357 14.65 30.78 -29.70
C VAL A 357 15.78 29.81 -29.35
N ASP A 358 17.03 30.27 -29.22
CA ASP A 358 18.16 29.43 -28.84
C ASP A 358 17.92 28.71 -27.49
N CYS A 359 17.37 29.43 -26.50
CA CYS A 359 17.04 28.87 -25.19
C CYS A 359 15.90 27.85 -25.28
N LEU A 360 14.80 28.19 -25.96
CA LEU A 360 13.63 27.32 -26.09
C LEU A 360 13.96 26.06 -26.90
N MET A 361 14.72 26.17 -28.00
CA MET A 361 15.16 25.02 -28.79
C MET A 361 16.07 24.11 -27.98
N SER A 362 16.99 24.69 -27.20
CA SER A 362 17.87 23.90 -26.32
C SER A 362 17.10 23.14 -25.25
N MET A 363 16.03 23.72 -24.71
CA MET A 363 15.14 23.07 -23.74
C MET A 363 14.27 22.01 -24.39
N ALA A 364 13.63 22.33 -25.51
CA ALA A 364 12.77 21.42 -26.26
C ALA A 364 13.55 20.17 -26.71
N PHE A 365 14.75 20.35 -27.25
CA PHE A 365 15.61 19.25 -27.67
C PHE A 365 15.93 18.30 -26.50
N ALA A 366 16.37 18.83 -25.35
CA ALA A 366 16.67 18.00 -24.18
C ALA A 366 15.42 17.28 -23.61
N SER A 367 14.28 17.98 -23.59
CA SER A 367 13.02 17.42 -23.10
C SER A 367 12.48 16.33 -24.02
N ILE A 368 12.54 16.52 -25.34
CA ILE A 368 12.07 15.53 -26.32
C ILE A 368 12.94 14.29 -26.21
N ILE A 369 14.27 14.42 -26.32
CA ILE A 369 15.19 13.27 -26.30
C ILE A 369 15.01 12.45 -25.02
N SER A 370 14.89 13.08 -23.86
CA SER A 370 14.67 12.37 -22.58
C SER A 370 13.28 11.78 -22.40
N THR A 371 12.29 12.12 -23.23
CA THR A 371 10.91 11.60 -23.13
C THR A 371 10.52 10.73 -24.33
N VAL A 372 11.40 10.53 -25.31
CA VAL A 372 11.06 9.86 -26.59
C VAL A 372 10.34 8.53 -26.43
N PRO A 373 10.81 7.56 -25.60
CA PRO A 373 10.10 6.29 -25.47
C PRO A 373 8.68 6.46 -24.91
N LEU A 374 8.49 7.39 -23.98
CA LEU A 374 7.17 7.67 -23.42
C LEU A 374 6.26 8.37 -24.43
N ILE A 375 6.80 9.30 -25.23
CA ILE A 375 6.08 9.92 -26.35
C ILE A 375 5.63 8.84 -27.33
N GLN A 376 6.53 7.94 -27.72
CA GLN A 376 6.22 6.80 -28.59
C GLN A 376 5.05 5.98 -28.03
N TYR A 377 5.15 5.59 -26.76
CA TYR A 377 4.12 4.77 -26.12
C TYR A 377 2.77 5.49 -26.06
N SER A 378 2.77 6.79 -25.72
CA SER A 378 1.54 7.59 -25.65
C SER A 378 0.84 7.74 -27.00
N LEU A 379 1.60 7.80 -28.10
CA LEU A 379 1.05 7.89 -29.46
C LEU A 379 0.49 6.55 -29.95
N ARG A 380 1.08 5.43 -29.51
CA ARG A 380 0.65 4.08 -29.92
C ARG A 380 -0.46 3.51 -29.06
N ASN A 381 -0.45 3.83 -27.77
CA ASN A 381 -1.39 3.31 -26.78
C ASN A 381 -2.09 4.44 -26.01
N PRO A 382 -2.76 5.39 -26.69
CA PRO A 382 -3.36 6.55 -26.03
C PRO A 382 -4.41 6.15 -25.00
N GLY A 383 -5.24 5.13 -25.32
CA GLY A 383 -6.25 4.61 -24.41
C GLY A 383 -5.66 4.13 -23.08
N ILE A 384 -4.57 3.35 -23.11
CA ILE A 384 -3.92 2.84 -21.88
C ILE A 384 -3.18 3.95 -21.13
N PHE A 385 -2.54 4.87 -21.86
CA PHE A 385 -1.73 5.94 -21.29
C PHE A 385 -2.56 7.01 -20.56
N PHE A 386 -3.75 7.30 -21.09
CA PHE A 386 -4.68 8.29 -20.50
C PHE A 386 -5.79 7.66 -19.66
N LYS A 387 -5.95 6.32 -19.64
CA LYS A 387 -6.99 5.61 -18.88
C LYS A 387 -7.15 6.12 -17.45
N ARG A 388 -6.05 6.21 -16.68
CA ARG A 388 -6.10 6.67 -15.28
C ARG A 388 -6.52 8.14 -15.14
N THR A 389 -6.16 8.98 -16.11
CA THR A 389 -6.62 10.38 -16.14
C THR A 389 -8.11 10.46 -16.45
N GLU A 390 -8.59 9.63 -17.38
CA GLU A 390 -9.99 9.55 -17.78
C GLU A 390 -10.88 8.99 -16.64
N GLU A 391 -10.44 7.91 -15.97
CA GLU A 391 -11.11 7.35 -14.79
C GLU A 391 -11.14 8.31 -13.60
N ALA A 392 -10.13 9.15 -13.43
CA ALA A 392 -10.12 10.12 -12.35
C ALA A 392 -10.90 11.39 -12.70
N PHE A 393 -11.22 11.63 -13.97
CA PHE A 393 -11.76 12.92 -14.41
C PHE A 393 -13.19 13.14 -13.92
N ILE A 394 -13.41 14.27 -13.24
CA ILE A 394 -14.66 14.61 -12.58
C ILE A 394 -15.88 14.53 -13.51
N LEU A 395 -15.77 15.03 -14.75
CA LEU A 395 -16.93 15.09 -15.67
C LEU A 395 -17.43 13.72 -16.13
N ASN A 396 -16.60 12.68 -16.01
CA ASN A 396 -17.00 11.32 -16.38
C ASN A 396 -17.91 10.66 -15.33
N HIS A 397 -18.05 11.26 -14.14
CA HIS A 397 -18.78 10.72 -12.99
C HIS A 397 -20.00 11.54 -12.59
N LEU A 398 -20.31 12.62 -13.32
CA LEU A 398 -21.41 13.52 -13.02
C LEU A 398 -22.50 13.39 -14.09
N SER A 399 -23.33 12.35 -14.01
CA SER A 399 -24.51 12.19 -14.88
C SER A 399 -25.68 13.10 -14.45
N ASP A 400 -25.81 13.39 -13.16
CA ASP A 400 -27.01 14.04 -12.58
C ASP A 400 -26.72 15.29 -11.71
N VAL A 401 -25.46 15.70 -11.60
CA VAL A 401 -25.02 16.82 -10.73
C VAL A 401 -24.53 18.00 -11.56
N ASN A 402 -24.80 19.23 -11.10
CA ASN A 402 -24.28 20.45 -11.71
C ASN A 402 -22.74 20.47 -11.67
N SER A 403 -22.10 20.17 -12.81
CA SER A 403 -20.64 20.01 -12.92
C SER A 403 -19.86 21.27 -12.54
N VAL A 404 -20.45 22.46 -12.72
CA VAL A 404 -19.81 23.72 -12.33
C VAL A 404 -19.72 23.83 -10.81
N LYS A 405 -20.77 23.41 -10.10
CA LYS A 405 -20.80 23.40 -8.64
C LYS A 405 -19.74 22.44 -8.08
N ALA A 406 -19.67 21.22 -8.63
CA ALA A 406 -18.70 20.22 -8.18
C ALA A 406 -17.24 20.66 -8.42
N ILE A 407 -16.93 21.26 -9.58
CA ILE A 407 -15.58 21.82 -9.83
C ILE A 407 -15.28 22.97 -8.86
N TRP A 408 -16.26 23.84 -8.58
CA TRP A 408 -16.09 24.94 -7.64
C TRP A 408 -15.83 24.44 -6.21
N GLU A 409 -16.57 23.44 -5.76
CA GLU A 409 -16.38 22.77 -4.47
C GLU A 409 -14.97 22.17 -4.38
N ASN A 410 -14.53 21.42 -5.39
CA ASN A 410 -13.17 20.90 -5.45
C ASN A 410 -12.11 22.02 -5.40
N ILE A 411 -12.30 23.15 -6.12
CA ILE A 411 -11.37 24.29 -6.05
C ILE A 411 -11.28 24.80 -4.61
N VAL A 412 -12.42 25.00 -3.94
CA VAL A 412 -12.48 25.50 -2.56
C VAL A 412 -11.76 24.54 -1.63
N GLU A 413 -12.08 23.25 -1.66
CA GLU A 413 -11.46 22.22 -0.81
C GLU A 413 -9.93 22.16 -1.01
N HIS A 414 -9.44 22.22 -2.25
CA HIS A 414 -8.00 22.21 -2.54
C HIS A 414 -7.30 23.51 -2.11
N LEU A 415 -7.99 24.65 -2.05
CA LEU A 415 -7.44 25.88 -1.48
C LEU A 415 -7.42 25.82 0.06
N LEU A 416 -8.44 25.21 0.66
CA LEU A 416 -8.56 25.03 2.10
C LEU A 416 -7.60 23.97 2.64
N MET A 417 -7.14 23.02 1.81
CA MET A 417 -6.28 21.91 2.21
C MET A 417 -4.97 22.30 2.89
N PHE A 418 -4.48 23.52 2.65
CA PHE A 418 -3.22 23.97 3.23
C PHE A 418 -3.33 24.38 4.70
N HIS A 419 -4.51 24.77 5.19
CA HIS A 419 -4.63 25.35 6.55
C HIS A 419 -5.95 25.06 7.29
N ILE A 420 -7.01 24.58 6.62
CA ILE A 420 -8.33 24.38 7.23
C ILE A 420 -8.74 22.91 7.27
N SER A 421 -8.87 22.24 6.11
CA SER A 421 -9.28 20.83 6.05
C SER A 421 -8.59 20.14 4.89
N GLY A 422 -7.79 19.12 5.20
CA GLY A 422 -6.94 18.41 4.25
C GLY A 422 -7.56 17.17 3.62
N ASP A 423 -6.70 16.37 2.98
CA ASP A 423 -7.06 15.13 2.31
C ASP A 423 -7.65 14.12 3.31
N PRO A 424 -8.86 13.57 3.05
CA PRO A 424 -9.51 12.63 3.96
C PRO A 424 -8.86 11.24 3.95
N ASN A 425 -8.06 10.92 2.93
CA ASN A 425 -7.50 9.59 2.77
C ASN A 425 -6.41 9.31 3.84
N PRO A 426 -6.58 8.30 4.72
CA PRO A 426 -5.64 7.98 5.79
C PRO A 426 -4.23 7.62 5.31
N ARG A 427 -4.09 7.14 4.05
CA ARG A 427 -2.78 6.84 3.45
C ARG A 427 -2.01 8.10 3.08
N HIS A 428 -2.68 9.22 2.89
CA HIS A 428 -2.06 10.45 2.37
C HIS A 428 -1.67 11.43 3.47
N ASN A 429 -2.48 11.50 4.53
CA ASN A 429 -2.26 12.32 5.71
C ASN A 429 -3.09 11.77 6.89
N LEU A 430 -2.99 12.39 8.06
CA LEU A 430 -4.03 12.26 9.09
C LEU A 430 -5.37 12.77 8.49
N PRO A 431 -6.47 11.99 8.52
CA PRO A 431 -7.72 12.36 7.85
C PRO A 431 -8.21 13.76 8.23
N PHE A 432 -8.58 14.56 7.22
CA PHE A 432 -9.10 15.93 7.33
C PHE A 432 -8.14 16.97 7.94
N GLU A 433 -7.00 16.57 8.48
CA GLU A 433 -6.01 17.51 9.01
C GLU A 433 -5.31 18.28 7.87
N PRO A 434 -5.03 19.58 8.02
CA PRO A 434 -4.37 20.37 6.99
C PRO A 434 -3.04 19.78 6.50
N MET A 435 -2.67 20.02 5.24
CA MET A 435 -1.41 19.53 4.65
C MET A 435 -0.16 20.23 5.22
N LEU A 436 -0.32 21.47 5.70
CA LEU A 436 0.73 22.22 6.38
C LEU A 436 0.37 22.34 7.85
N ASP A 437 1.38 22.33 8.73
CA ASP A 437 1.17 22.72 10.12
C ASP A 437 0.71 24.18 10.23
N ASP A 438 0.05 24.54 11.33
CA ASP A 438 -0.54 25.87 11.53
C ASP A 438 0.45 27.01 11.30
N VAL A 439 1.71 26.84 11.69
CA VAL A 439 2.75 27.85 11.54
C VAL A 439 3.13 27.99 10.06
N THR A 440 3.45 26.88 9.38
CA THR A 440 3.82 26.90 7.96
C THR A 440 2.65 27.35 7.07
N GLY A 441 1.41 26.98 7.42
CA GLY A 441 0.18 27.44 6.76
C GLY A 441 -0.06 28.93 6.91
N THR A 442 0.12 29.48 8.12
CA THR A 442 0.07 30.93 8.34
C THR A 442 1.14 31.68 7.54
N LEU A 443 2.37 31.16 7.54
CA LEU A 443 3.47 31.72 6.74
C LEU A 443 3.18 31.62 5.23
N PHE A 444 2.53 30.56 4.77
CA PHE A 444 2.13 30.41 3.37
C PHE A 444 1.12 31.50 2.98
N ILE A 445 0.07 31.70 3.77
CA ILE A 445 -0.95 32.74 3.53
C ILE A 445 -0.30 34.14 3.54
N ALA A 446 0.51 34.45 4.55
CA ALA A 446 1.22 35.74 4.62
C ALA A 446 2.18 35.93 3.43
N GLY A 447 2.88 34.88 3.02
CA GLY A 447 3.78 34.90 1.87
C GLY A 447 3.04 35.14 0.56
N LEU A 448 1.88 34.51 0.40
CA LEU A 448 1.01 34.69 -0.76
C LEU A 448 0.57 36.15 -0.88
N ILE A 449 0.09 36.74 0.22
CA ILE A 449 -0.29 38.16 0.27
C ILE A 449 0.89 39.07 -0.10
N LEU A 450 2.08 38.82 0.48
CA LEU A 450 3.28 39.63 0.21
C LEU A 450 3.75 39.54 -1.24
N ILE A 451 3.64 38.38 -1.88
CA ILE A 451 4.00 38.19 -3.30
C ILE A 451 2.99 38.90 -4.20
N LEU A 452 1.69 38.74 -3.94
CA LEU A 452 0.64 39.40 -4.72
C LEU A 452 0.69 40.92 -4.59
N ALA A 453 1.01 41.44 -3.39
CA ALA A 453 1.27 42.87 -3.17
C ALA A 453 2.48 43.38 -3.97
N GLN A 454 3.43 42.51 -4.30
CA GLN A 454 4.60 42.79 -5.13
C GLN A 454 4.39 42.48 -6.62
N TRP A 455 3.16 42.59 -7.14
CA TRP A 455 2.83 42.34 -8.56
C TRP A 455 3.73 43.04 -9.59
N ARG A 456 4.38 44.15 -9.20
CA ARG A 456 5.41 44.85 -9.99
C ARG A 456 6.73 44.10 -10.14
N ARG A 457 6.88 42.93 -9.52
CA ARG A 457 7.99 41.98 -9.69
C ARG A 457 7.42 40.69 -10.32
N PRO A 458 7.13 40.68 -11.63
CA PRO A 458 6.28 39.67 -12.25
C PRO A 458 6.80 38.25 -12.05
N LEU A 459 8.13 38.07 -12.01
CA LEU A 459 8.73 36.75 -11.84
C LEU A 459 8.35 36.07 -10.50
N PHE A 460 8.06 36.81 -9.44
CA PHE A 460 7.59 36.21 -8.16
C PHE A 460 6.15 35.70 -8.24
N LEU A 461 5.33 36.20 -9.17
CA LEU A 461 3.98 35.68 -9.43
C LEU A 461 4.00 34.26 -10.00
N LEU A 462 5.17 33.76 -10.42
CA LEU A 462 5.36 32.37 -10.83
C LEU A 462 4.94 31.40 -9.71
N PHE A 463 5.21 31.68 -8.44
CA PHE A 463 4.94 30.72 -7.37
C PHE A 463 3.44 30.53 -7.09
N PRO A 464 2.62 31.60 -6.95
CA PRO A 464 1.16 31.45 -6.88
C PRO A 464 0.56 30.76 -8.12
N CYS A 465 1.04 31.12 -9.33
CA CYS A 465 0.59 30.46 -10.56
C CYS A 465 0.98 28.98 -10.60
N TRP A 466 2.18 28.63 -10.13
CA TRP A 466 2.61 27.24 -9.99
C TRP A 466 1.68 26.49 -9.05
N VAL A 467 1.40 27.02 -7.85
CA VAL A 467 0.45 26.40 -6.92
C VAL A 467 -0.87 26.10 -7.63
N PHE A 468 -1.46 27.07 -8.31
CA PHE A 468 -2.72 26.86 -9.03
C PHE A 468 -2.64 25.78 -10.11
N VAL A 469 -1.59 25.80 -10.96
CA VAL A 469 -1.39 24.81 -12.02
C VAL A 469 -1.20 23.40 -11.47
N MET A 470 -0.45 23.26 -10.37
CA MET A 470 -0.15 21.95 -9.79
C MET A 470 -1.23 21.45 -8.81
N LEU A 471 -2.25 22.26 -8.49
CA LEU A 471 -3.49 21.81 -7.87
C LEU A 471 -4.49 21.23 -8.89
N ALA A 472 -4.38 21.63 -10.15
CA ALA A 472 -5.32 21.21 -11.20
C ALA A 472 -5.51 19.68 -11.30
N PRO A 473 -4.49 18.81 -11.17
CA PRO A 473 -4.69 17.36 -11.21
C PRO A 473 -5.58 16.82 -10.07
N GLY A 474 -5.58 17.49 -8.90
CA GLY A 474 -6.48 17.16 -7.80
C GLY A 474 -7.86 17.78 -8.00
N ILE A 475 -7.92 19.07 -8.38
CA ILE A 475 -9.18 19.81 -8.59
C ILE A 475 -10.08 19.13 -9.63
N PHE A 476 -9.51 18.64 -10.73
CA PHE A 476 -10.27 17.96 -11.78
C PHE A 476 -10.49 16.46 -11.53
N SER A 477 -10.13 15.98 -10.34
CA SER A 477 -10.39 14.59 -9.95
C SER A 477 -11.76 14.40 -9.31
N VAL A 478 -12.17 13.15 -9.08
CA VAL A 478 -13.50 12.80 -8.54
C VAL A 478 -13.79 13.48 -7.18
N PRO A 479 -15.02 13.97 -6.93
CA PRO A 479 -15.31 14.82 -5.77
C PRO A 479 -15.18 14.13 -4.41
N TRP A 480 -15.51 12.84 -4.31
CA TRP A 480 -15.41 12.09 -3.05
C TRP A 480 -13.97 11.78 -2.62
N GLU A 481 -12.97 12.05 -3.47
CA GLU A 481 -11.54 11.99 -3.12
C GLU A 481 -10.93 13.40 -2.88
N SER A 482 -11.75 14.45 -2.88
CA SER A 482 -11.31 15.84 -2.72
C SER A 482 -11.24 16.24 -1.23
N PRO A 483 -10.25 17.06 -0.83
CA PRO A 483 -9.09 17.47 -1.60
C PRO A 483 -8.07 16.35 -1.78
N GLN A 484 -7.42 16.29 -2.95
CA GLN A 484 -6.52 15.19 -3.28
C GLN A 484 -5.03 15.62 -3.22
N SER A 485 -4.36 15.30 -2.11
CA SER A 485 -2.99 15.75 -1.82
C SER A 485 -1.90 15.02 -2.61
N LEU A 486 -2.03 13.73 -2.89
CA LEU A 486 -1.09 12.98 -3.73
C LEU A 486 -1.06 13.55 -5.16
N ARG A 487 -2.23 13.81 -5.76
CA ARG A 487 -2.31 14.39 -7.11
C ARG A 487 -1.78 15.82 -7.14
N SER A 488 -1.85 16.53 -6.02
CA SER A 488 -1.38 17.92 -5.87
C SER A 488 0.05 18.06 -5.38
N ILE A 489 0.78 16.95 -5.13
CA ILE A 489 2.08 16.96 -4.43
C ILE A 489 3.17 17.82 -5.09
N GLY A 490 3.04 18.09 -6.40
CA GLY A 490 3.95 18.96 -7.14
C GLY A 490 3.93 20.45 -6.72
N VAL A 491 3.00 20.86 -5.85
CA VAL A 491 2.95 22.22 -5.28
C VAL A 491 3.98 22.45 -4.18
N ILE A 492 4.48 21.39 -3.52
CA ILE A 492 5.36 21.47 -2.34
C ILE A 492 6.50 22.49 -2.51
N PRO A 493 7.27 22.51 -3.61
CA PRO A 493 8.38 23.43 -3.75
C PRO A 493 7.92 24.91 -3.78
N ALA A 494 6.83 25.20 -4.49
CA ALA A 494 6.29 26.56 -4.58
C ALA A 494 5.72 27.02 -3.24
N VAL A 495 4.98 26.16 -2.55
CA VAL A 495 4.43 26.43 -1.21
C VAL A 495 5.55 26.81 -0.24
N LEU A 496 6.62 26.02 -0.18
CA LEU A 496 7.75 26.30 0.72
C LEU A 496 8.47 27.60 0.37
N ILE A 497 8.66 27.91 -0.92
CA ILE A 497 9.24 29.20 -1.34
C ILE A 497 8.36 30.36 -0.88
N ILE A 498 7.03 30.24 -1.01
CA ILE A 498 6.06 31.24 -0.56
C ILE A 498 6.14 31.40 0.96
N SER A 499 6.13 30.31 1.73
CA SER A 499 6.22 30.33 3.20
C SER A 499 7.53 30.93 3.74
N ILE A 500 8.62 30.88 2.96
CA ILE A 500 9.89 31.50 3.35
C ILE A 500 9.87 33.03 3.20
N VAL A 501 9.05 33.58 2.29
CA VAL A 501 9.04 35.03 1.99
C VAL A 501 8.81 35.91 3.23
N PRO A 502 7.79 35.68 4.09
CA PRO A 502 7.59 36.49 5.29
C PRO A 502 8.80 36.46 6.22
N LEU A 503 9.43 35.29 6.38
CA LEU A 503 10.61 35.13 7.23
C LEU A 503 11.82 35.91 6.67
N VAL A 504 11.99 35.93 5.35
CA VAL A 504 13.01 36.76 4.68
C VAL A 504 12.76 38.24 4.97
N HIS A 505 11.52 38.71 4.84
CA HIS A 505 11.16 40.10 5.16
C HIS A 505 11.40 40.43 6.64
N LEU A 506 10.99 39.54 7.55
CA LEU A 506 11.18 39.70 8.99
C LEU A 506 12.67 39.76 9.37
N SER A 507 13.50 38.89 8.80
CA SER A 507 14.96 38.92 9.04
C SER A 507 15.62 40.21 8.56
N ARG A 508 15.13 40.81 7.47
CA ARG A 508 15.62 42.10 6.98
C ARG A 508 15.26 43.22 7.96
N LEU A 509 14.06 43.21 8.52
CA LEU A 509 13.64 44.15 9.55
C LEU A 509 14.53 44.06 10.79
N PHE A 510 14.84 42.85 11.27
CA PHE A 510 15.76 42.65 12.39
C PHE A 510 17.19 43.14 12.10
N ASN A 511 17.65 43.00 10.87
CA ASN A 511 18.98 43.45 10.45
C ASN A 511 19.09 44.97 10.25
N LEU A 512 17.97 45.68 10.03
CA LEU A 512 17.96 47.15 9.91
C LEU A 512 18.16 47.85 11.26
N ASN A 513 17.83 47.18 12.37
CA ASN A 513 18.00 47.73 13.72
C ASN A 513 19.49 47.75 14.12
N HIS A 514 20.00 48.94 14.49
CA HIS A 514 21.42 49.14 14.80
C HIS A 514 21.88 48.46 16.10
N ARG A 515 20.93 48.08 16.97
CA ARG A 515 21.22 47.35 18.21
C ARG A 515 21.43 45.87 17.91
N GLY A 516 22.67 45.38 18.10
CA GLY A 516 23.05 43.98 17.84
C GLY A 516 22.23 42.92 18.59
N ILE A 517 21.57 43.29 19.69
CA ILE A 517 20.70 42.38 20.46
C ILE A 517 19.43 42.00 19.70
N PHE A 518 18.83 42.93 18.95
CA PHE A 518 17.63 42.67 18.14
C PHE A 518 17.95 41.81 16.93
N ARG A 519 19.14 41.99 16.34
CA ARG A 519 19.64 41.15 15.25
C ARG A 519 19.86 39.71 15.69
N LYS A 520 20.55 39.49 16.83
CA LYS A 520 20.80 38.14 17.37
C LYS A 520 19.50 37.50 17.89
N GLY A 521 18.68 38.25 18.62
CA GLY A 521 17.40 37.78 19.14
C GLY A 521 16.41 37.42 18.03
N GLY A 522 16.35 38.20 16.96
CA GLY A 522 15.50 37.92 15.80
C GLY A 522 15.92 36.70 14.98
N LEU A 523 17.24 36.45 14.86
CA LEU A 523 17.72 35.20 14.26
C LEU A 523 17.40 34.00 15.15
N PHE A 524 17.59 34.14 16.46
CA PHE A 524 17.28 33.10 17.44
C PHE A 524 15.79 32.73 17.45
N SER A 525 14.88 33.71 17.35
CA SER A 525 13.44 33.43 17.25
C SER A 525 13.06 32.70 15.97
N ILE A 526 13.70 33.00 14.83
CA ILE A 526 13.50 32.25 13.57
C ILE A 526 13.96 30.80 13.71
N VAL A 527 15.10 30.56 14.38
CA VAL A 527 15.61 29.20 14.63
C VAL A 527 14.68 28.43 15.57
N ILE A 528 14.17 29.08 16.63
CA ILE A 528 13.14 28.48 17.50
C ILE A 528 11.88 28.14 16.70
N LEU A 529 11.43 29.03 15.82
CA LEU A 529 10.26 28.79 14.98
C LEU A 529 10.43 27.53 14.12
N PHE A 530 11.59 27.34 13.50
CA PHE A 530 11.91 26.10 12.80
C PHE A 530 11.88 24.88 13.74
N GLY A 531 12.40 25.00 14.96
CA GLY A 531 12.29 23.95 15.98
C GLY A 531 10.84 23.58 16.32
N VAL A 532 9.96 24.57 16.47
CA VAL A 532 8.52 24.39 16.73
C VAL A 532 7.82 23.70 15.55
N ILE A 533 8.08 24.14 14.31
CA ILE A 533 7.57 23.48 13.10
C ILE A 533 8.03 22.01 13.04
N GLY A 534 9.30 21.77 13.40
CA GLY A 534 9.88 20.42 13.51
C GLY A 534 9.14 19.56 14.52
N TYR A 535 8.92 20.09 15.71
CA TYR A 535 8.18 19.39 16.76
C TYR A 535 6.77 19.02 16.30
N PHE A 536 5.98 19.97 15.76
CA PHE A 536 4.60 19.68 15.33
C PHE A 536 4.53 18.64 14.22
N ASN A 537 5.36 18.74 13.18
CA ASN A 537 5.30 17.79 12.07
C ASN A 537 5.78 16.39 12.47
N VAL A 538 6.91 16.29 13.17
CA VAL A 538 7.51 15.00 13.55
C VAL A 538 6.66 14.30 14.61
N SER A 539 6.17 15.02 15.63
CA SER A 539 5.28 14.43 16.66
C SER A 539 3.92 14.03 16.10
N THR A 540 3.38 14.76 15.12
CA THR A 540 2.12 14.37 14.48
C THR A 540 2.31 13.13 13.62
N TYR A 541 3.38 13.04 12.83
CA TYR A 541 3.62 11.88 11.97
C TYR A 541 3.90 10.59 12.77
N PHE A 542 4.85 10.63 13.71
CA PHE A 542 5.27 9.45 14.48
C PHE A 542 4.42 9.19 15.73
N GLY A 543 3.58 10.13 16.13
CA GLY A 543 2.62 9.98 17.22
C GLY A 543 1.21 9.83 16.67
N LYS A 544 0.49 10.94 16.54
CA LYS A 544 -0.95 10.97 16.20
C LYS A 544 -1.31 10.16 14.96
N GLN A 545 -0.58 10.33 13.86
CA GLN A 545 -0.86 9.67 12.59
C GLN A 545 -0.49 8.18 12.64
N ALA A 546 0.67 7.85 13.22
CA ALA A 546 1.12 6.46 13.37
C ALA A 546 0.19 5.62 14.26
N SER A 547 -0.49 6.24 15.23
CA SER A 547 -1.42 5.59 16.15
C SER A 547 -2.89 5.80 15.79
N HIS A 548 -3.20 6.38 14.62
CA HIS A 548 -4.59 6.62 14.24
C HIS A 548 -5.22 5.33 13.70
N PRO A 549 -6.41 4.90 14.17
CA PRO A 549 -7.04 3.65 13.74
C PRO A 549 -7.20 3.54 12.22
N ASP A 550 -7.73 4.58 11.57
CA ASP A 550 -7.94 4.56 10.12
C ASP A 550 -6.62 4.48 9.35
N VAL A 551 -5.60 5.23 9.77
CA VAL A 551 -4.26 5.17 9.14
C VAL A 551 -3.65 3.80 9.35
N PHE A 552 -3.87 3.20 10.51
CA PHE A 552 -3.41 1.85 10.79
C PHE A 552 -4.12 0.83 9.89
N ALA A 553 -5.43 0.91 9.71
CA ALA A 553 -6.20 -0.06 8.93
C ALA A 553 -5.95 0.05 7.40
N ASP A 554 -5.86 1.27 6.86
CA ASP A 554 -5.92 1.54 5.41
C ASP A 554 -4.64 1.13 4.63
N PHE A 555 -3.59 0.66 5.30
CA PHE A 555 -2.35 0.17 4.68
C PHE A 555 -2.32 -1.36 4.46
N SER A 556 -3.47 -2.03 4.32
CA SER A 556 -3.56 -3.51 4.24
C SER A 556 -2.87 -4.18 5.44
N THR A 557 -3.14 -3.64 6.63
CA THR A 557 -2.43 -4.02 7.86
C THR A 557 -2.86 -5.39 8.36
N SER A 558 -4.14 -5.75 8.21
CA SER A 558 -4.64 -7.11 8.44
C SER A 558 -3.82 -8.15 7.67
N GLU A 559 -3.65 -7.95 6.36
CA GLU A 559 -2.92 -8.86 5.48
C GLU A 559 -1.44 -8.89 5.81
N THR A 560 -0.87 -7.74 6.19
CA THR A 560 0.55 -7.63 6.57
C THR A 560 0.85 -8.35 7.88
N ILE A 561 0.01 -8.15 8.91
CA ILE A 561 0.16 -8.82 10.21
C ILE A 561 -0.07 -10.32 10.05
N MET A 562 -1.15 -10.71 9.37
CA MET A 562 -1.44 -12.11 9.03
C MET A 562 -0.25 -12.76 8.34
N ALA A 563 0.31 -12.13 7.31
CA ALA A 563 1.46 -12.68 6.58
C ALA A 563 2.72 -12.82 7.46
N LYS A 564 3.02 -11.83 8.31
CA LYS A 564 4.15 -11.90 9.27
C LYS A 564 3.97 -13.08 10.24
N GLU A 565 2.78 -13.25 10.81
CA GLU A 565 2.50 -14.36 11.74
C GLU A 565 2.44 -15.72 11.02
N MET A 566 1.89 -15.79 9.80
CA MET A 566 1.89 -17.00 8.98
C MET A 566 3.30 -17.53 8.72
N VAL A 567 4.28 -16.67 8.41
CA VAL A 567 5.68 -17.09 8.25
C VAL A 567 6.19 -17.77 9.52
N LYS A 568 5.92 -17.17 10.68
CA LYS A 568 6.32 -17.71 11.97
C LYS A 568 5.64 -19.05 12.28
N GLN A 569 4.34 -19.17 12.03
CA GLN A 569 3.61 -20.41 12.30
C GLN A 569 3.94 -21.52 11.29
N SER A 570 4.22 -21.16 10.04
CA SER A 570 4.74 -22.09 9.03
C SER A 570 6.07 -22.70 9.48
N GLN A 571 6.99 -21.89 10.01
CA GLN A 571 8.26 -22.36 10.59
C GLN A 571 8.05 -23.28 11.81
N ASN A 572 6.99 -23.07 12.58
CA ASN A 572 6.59 -23.95 13.69
C ASN A 572 5.85 -25.22 13.23
N GLY A 573 5.65 -25.42 11.92
CA GLY A 573 5.02 -26.61 11.35
C GLY A 573 3.50 -26.66 11.47
N TYR A 574 2.84 -25.51 11.70
CA TYR A 574 1.38 -25.39 11.69
C TYR A 574 0.84 -25.38 10.26
N THR A 575 -0.35 -25.95 10.09
CA THR A 575 -1.14 -25.76 8.87
C THR A 575 -1.88 -24.44 8.97
N LEU A 576 -1.80 -23.63 7.91
CA LEU A 576 -2.29 -22.26 7.89
C LEU A 576 -3.65 -22.18 7.21
N PHE A 577 -4.59 -21.52 7.89
CA PHE A 577 -5.93 -21.24 7.38
C PHE A 577 -6.21 -19.74 7.42
N SER A 578 -7.01 -19.24 6.47
CA SER A 578 -7.49 -17.86 6.49
C SER A 578 -8.94 -17.73 6.04
N SER A 579 -9.56 -16.59 6.36
CA SER A 579 -10.74 -16.10 5.66
C SER A 579 -10.52 -16.07 4.14
N ARG A 580 -11.63 -16.20 3.40
CA ARG A 580 -11.56 -16.18 1.93
C ARG A 580 -11.16 -14.81 1.39
N GLN A 581 -11.50 -13.72 2.09
CA GLN A 581 -11.09 -12.36 1.73
C GLN A 581 -9.58 -12.19 1.60
N PHE A 582 -8.79 -12.99 2.34
CA PHE A 582 -7.34 -12.91 2.29
C PHE A 582 -6.71 -13.75 1.18
N LEU A 583 -7.48 -14.63 0.52
CA LEU A 583 -6.96 -15.45 -0.57
C LEU A 583 -6.42 -14.61 -1.71
N TYR A 584 -5.29 -15.05 -2.27
CA TYR A 584 -4.62 -14.37 -3.38
C TYR A 584 -4.22 -12.91 -3.07
N SER A 585 -4.18 -12.53 -1.80
CA SER A 585 -3.69 -11.21 -1.39
C SER A 585 -2.24 -11.02 -1.85
N LEU A 586 -2.05 -10.04 -2.74
CA LEU A 586 -0.74 -9.66 -3.25
C LEU A 586 0.17 -9.19 -2.12
N THR A 587 -0.38 -8.42 -1.18
CA THR A 587 0.31 -7.96 0.03
C THR A 587 0.79 -9.15 0.85
N ALA A 588 -0.11 -10.11 1.15
CA ALA A 588 0.27 -11.27 1.95
C ALA A 588 1.33 -12.14 1.26
N SER A 589 1.22 -12.31 -0.06
CA SER A 589 2.19 -13.02 -0.90
C SER A 589 3.59 -12.38 -0.83
N VAL A 590 3.68 -11.06 -1.01
CA VAL A 590 4.95 -10.33 -1.00
C VAL A 590 5.58 -10.29 0.40
N VAL A 591 4.79 -10.09 1.45
CA VAL A 591 5.29 -10.03 2.83
C VAL A 591 5.72 -11.41 3.34
N SER A 592 4.95 -12.46 3.05
CA SER A 592 5.27 -13.82 3.52
C SER A 592 6.34 -14.53 2.69
N GLY A 593 6.60 -14.07 1.46
CA GLY A 593 7.43 -14.80 0.52
C GLY A 593 6.70 -16.00 -0.10
N ASN A 594 5.41 -15.85 -0.39
CA ASN A 594 4.52 -16.88 -0.94
C ASN A 594 4.33 -18.11 -0.04
N VAL A 595 4.18 -17.89 1.27
CA VAL A 595 3.75 -18.99 2.16
C VAL A 595 2.37 -19.46 1.74
N HIS A 596 2.20 -20.79 1.65
CA HIS A 596 0.93 -21.40 1.30
C HIS A 596 0.00 -21.45 2.52
N TYR A 597 -1.25 -21.05 2.34
CA TYR A 597 -2.34 -21.17 3.30
C TYR A 597 -3.63 -21.55 2.57
N GLU A 598 -4.54 -22.21 3.28
CA GLU A 598 -5.82 -22.68 2.75
C GLU A 598 -6.98 -21.80 3.25
N PRO A 599 -8.05 -21.62 2.47
CA PRO A 599 -9.27 -21.02 3.01
C PRO A 599 -9.96 -21.94 4.02
N LEU A 600 -10.46 -21.35 5.10
CA LEU A 600 -11.37 -22.01 6.03
C LEU A 600 -12.81 -21.88 5.49
N PHE A 601 -13.49 -22.99 5.24
CA PHE A 601 -14.90 -22.96 4.84
C PHE A 601 -15.78 -23.41 6.00
N ALA A 602 -16.44 -22.47 6.68
CA ALA A 602 -17.47 -22.77 7.66
C ALA A 602 -18.84 -22.98 6.96
N PRO A 603 -19.68 -23.93 7.42
CA PRO A 603 -19.43 -24.88 8.50
C PRO A 603 -18.65 -26.16 8.09
N ARG A 604 -18.41 -26.38 6.79
CA ARG A 604 -17.81 -27.60 6.21
C ARG A 604 -16.51 -28.10 6.85
N ASP A 605 -15.68 -27.18 7.33
CA ASP A 605 -14.35 -27.46 7.86
C ASP A 605 -14.31 -27.40 9.40
N LEU A 606 -15.45 -27.12 10.06
CA LEU A 606 -15.56 -26.97 11.50
C LEU A 606 -16.48 -28.05 12.10
N PRO A 607 -16.03 -28.77 13.16
CA PRO A 607 -14.72 -28.67 13.81
C PRO A 607 -13.57 -29.23 12.94
N ILE A 608 -12.35 -28.72 13.18
CA ILE A 608 -11.14 -29.09 12.44
C ILE A 608 -10.71 -30.52 12.78
N SER A 609 -10.50 -31.33 11.75
CA SER A 609 -9.98 -32.69 11.90
C SER A 609 -8.45 -32.69 12.06
N PRO A 610 -7.88 -33.44 13.03
CA PRO A 610 -6.42 -33.53 13.23
C PRO A 610 -5.67 -34.16 12.04
N ASN A 611 -6.37 -34.90 11.17
CA ASN A 611 -5.79 -35.47 9.95
C ASN A 611 -5.48 -34.43 8.87
N ARG A 612 -6.07 -33.22 8.97
CA ARG A 612 -5.80 -32.11 8.05
C ARG A 612 -4.61 -31.26 8.46
N VAL A 613 -4.01 -31.52 9.62
CA VAL A 613 -2.95 -30.67 10.16
C VAL A 613 -1.68 -31.43 10.51
N LEU A 614 -0.55 -30.73 10.40
CA LEU A 614 0.76 -31.26 10.75
C LEU A 614 1.01 -31.21 12.26
N HIS A 615 1.29 -30.02 12.81
CA HIS A 615 1.49 -29.81 14.26
C HIS A 615 0.33 -29.08 14.94
N GLY A 616 -0.55 -28.45 14.17
CA GLY A 616 -1.69 -27.66 14.65
C GLY A 616 -2.31 -26.84 13.52
N ALA A 617 -3.41 -26.15 13.82
CA ALA A 617 -4.07 -25.19 12.94
C ALA A 617 -3.76 -23.76 13.42
N ALA A 618 -3.28 -22.90 12.51
CA ALA A 618 -3.19 -21.47 12.73
C ALA A 618 -4.19 -20.79 11.79
N ILE A 619 -5.21 -20.17 12.35
CA ILE A 619 -6.37 -19.64 11.63
C ILE A 619 -6.38 -18.13 11.79
N TYR A 620 -6.56 -17.42 10.68
CA TYR A 620 -6.65 -15.96 10.66
C TYR A 620 -7.99 -15.53 10.06
N LEU A 621 -8.82 -14.84 10.85
CA LEU A 621 -10.18 -14.47 10.46
C LEU A 621 -10.34 -12.94 10.31
N GLU A 622 -11.09 -12.51 9.32
CA GLU A 622 -11.46 -11.11 9.13
C GLU A 622 -12.54 -10.66 10.15
N PRO A 623 -12.71 -9.35 10.38
CA PRO A 623 -13.65 -8.85 11.39
C PRO A 623 -15.10 -9.33 11.21
N ARG A 624 -15.54 -9.57 9.96
CA ARG A 624 -16.88 -10.09 9.62
C ARG A 624 -17.11 -11.55 10.02
N GLU A 625 -16.07 -12.26 10.46
CA GLU A 625 -16.14 -13.66 10.87
C GLU A 625 -16.02 -13.80 12.40
N ALA A 626 -16.49 -12.80 13.16
CA ALA A 626 -16.49 -12.81 14.63
C ALA A 626 -17.28 -14.00 15.20
N GLY A 627 -18.45 -14.34 14.65
CA GLY A 627 -19.18 -15.53 15.05
C GLY A 627 -18.42 -16.84 14.80
N ILE A 628 -17.61 -16.92 13.73
CA ILE A 628 -16.76 -18.10 13.48
C ILE A 628 -15.65 -18.17 14.53
N TYR A 629 -15.07 -17.03 14.92
CA TYR A 629 -14.10 -16.96 16.01
C TYR A 629 -14.71 -17.45 17.33
N ASP A 630 -15.94 -17.05 17.65
CA ASP A 630 -16.67 -17.52 18.84
C ASP A 630 -17.05 -19.01 18.75
N LEU A 631 -17.44 -19.50 17.56
CA LEU A 631 -17.73 -20.91 17.32
C LEU A 631 -16.48 -21.77 17.56
N LEU A 632 -15.31 -21.31 17.09
CA LEU A 632 -14.04 -21.96 17.38
C LEU A 632 -13.71 -21.94 18.87
N ALA A 633 -14.03 -20.87 19.60
CA ALA A 633 -13.88 -20.80 21.06
C ALA A 633 -14.77 -21.81 21.78
N GLY A 634 -16.01 -22.00 21.30
CA GLY A 634 -16.90 -23.06 21.77
C GLY A 634 -16.36 -24.47 21.50
N TYR A 635 -15.79 -24.70 20.31
CA TYR A 635 -15.21 -26.00 19.95
C TYR A 635 -13.82 -26.28 20.52
N TYR A 636 -13.05 -25.25 20.88
CA TYR A 636 -11.68 -25.40 21.35
C TYR A 636 -11.34 -24.43 22.48
N PRO A 637 -12.01 -24.49 23.64
CA PRO A 637 -11.83 -23.53 24.74
C PRO A 637 -10.41 -23.48 25.33
N SER A 638 -9.60 -24.53 25.12
CA SER A 638 -8.19 -24.55 25.55
C SER A 638 -7.21 -23.98 24.52
N ALA A 639 -7.67 -23.70 23.29
CA ALA A 639 -6.85 -23.10 22.24
C ALA A 639 -6.51 -21.64 22.56
N LYS A 640 -5.54 -21.08 21.85
CA LYS A 640 -5.13 -19.70 22.03
C LYS A 640 -5.87 -18.80 21.04
N PHE A 641 -6.61 -17.85 21.59
CA PHE A 641 -7.36 -16.83 20.85
C PHE A 641 -6.72 -15.46 21.06
N ARG A 642 -6.61 -14.68 19.99
CA ARG A 642 -6.07 -13.31 20.03
C ARG A 642 -6.84 -12.43 19.05
N GLU A 643 -7.39 -11.34 19.59
CA GLU A 643 -7.94 -10.22 18.82
C GLU A 643 -6.83 -9.21 18.56
N ILE A 644 -6.67 -8.82 17.31
CA ILE A 644 -5.64 -7.86 16.90
C ILE A 644 -6.36 -6.55 16.60
N MET A 645 -6.08 -5.55 17.43
CA MET A 645 -6.72 -4.23 17.39
C MET A 645 -5.82 -3.20 16.71
N ALA A 646 -6.43 -2.19 16.10
CA ALA A 646 -5.69 -0.97 15.77
C ALA A 646 -5.31 -0.21 17.06
N PRO A 647 -4.19 0.53 17.10
CA PRO A 647 -3.87 1.40 18.22
C PRO A 647 -5.01 2.40 18.46
N HIS A 648 -5.53 2.45 19.69
CA HIS A 648 -6.69 3.28 20.06
C HIS A 648 -7.98 2.97 19.28
N GLY A 649 -8.05 1.85 18.56
CA GLY A 649 -9.26 1.38 17.88
C GLY A 649 -10.21 0.66 18.84
N GLY A 650 -11.51 0.75 18.56
CA GLY A 650 -12.56 0.04 19.30
C GLY A 650 -12.78 -1.40 18.85
N ASP A 651 -12.51 -1.69 17.57
CA ASP A 651 -12.87 -2.96 16.94
C ASP A 651 -11.63 -3.76 16.46
N PRO A 652 -11.70 -5.11 16.46
CA PRO A 652 -10.67 -5.96 15.89
C PRO A 652 -10.51 -5.75 14.39
N ILE A 653 -9.26 -5.76 13.90
CA ILE A 653 -8.94 -5.74 12.47
C ILE A 653 -8.57 -7.14 11.92
N LEU A 654 -8.27 -8.08 12.82
CA LEU A 654 -7.87 -9.45 12.49
C LEU A 654 -8.01 -10.32 13.75
N TYR A 655 -8.56 -11.52 13.59
CA TYR A 655 -8.56 -12.54 14.62
C TYR A 655 -7.49 -13.59 14.35
N GLU A 656 -6.84 -14.09 15.40
CA GLU A 656 -5.91 -15.21 15.33
C GLU A 656 -6.36 -16.32 16.28
N VAL A 657 -6.40 -17.55 15.77
CA VAL A 657 -6.66 -18.76 16.57
C VAL A 657 -5.55 -19.77 16.32
N LEU A 658 -4.89 -20.22 17.40
CA LEU A 658 -3.86 -21.26 17.36
C LEU A 658 -4.33 -22.50 18.13
N ILE A 659 -4.46 -23.62 17.43
CA ILE A 659 -4.92 -24.90 17.98
C ILE A 659 -3.82 -25.94 17.78
N ASN A 660 -3.30 -26.51 18.86
CA ASN A 660 -2.31 -27.58 18.81
C ASN A 660 -2.95 -28.90 18.33
N LYS A 661 -2.17 -29.76 17.68
CA LYS A 661 -2.66 -31.07 17.23
C LYS A 661 -3.18 -31.95 18.37
N GLN A 662 -2.55 -31.88 19.55
CA GLN A 662 -3.05 -32.61 20.72
C GLN A 662 -4.47 -32.17 21.10
N GLN A 663 -4.75 -30.86 21.08
CA GLN A 663 -6.09 -30.33 21.39
C GLN A 663 -7.14 -30.79 20.37
N LEU A 664 -6.75 -30.89 19.09
CA LEU A 664 -7.61 -31.47 18.05
C LEU A 664 -7.84 -32.97 18.28
N THR A 665 -6.79 -33.73 18.63
CA THR A 665 -6.91 -35.16 18.92
C THR A 665 -7.74 -35.44 20.16
N ASP A 666 -7.58 -34.66 21.23
CA ASP A 666 -8.35 -34.80 22.47
C ASP A 666 -9.85 -34.55 22.25
N SER A 667 -10.19 -33.71 21.27
CA SER A 667 -11.57 -33.42 20.87
C SER A 667 -12.28 -34.57 20.15
N LEU A 668 -11.55 -35.60 19.70
CA LEU A 668 -12.13 -36.76 19.04
C LEU A 668 -12.52 -37.86 20.04
N GLY A 669 -13.45 -38.70 19.62
CA GLY A 669 -13.79 -39.95 20.28
C GLY A 669 -15.29 -40.16 20.47
N VAL A 670 -15.62 -41.38 20.89
CA VAL A 670 -16.96 -41.82 21.25
C VAL A 670 -16.94 -42.13 22.74
N GLU A 671 -17.78 -41.43 23.51
CA GLU A 671 -17.94 -41.66 24.93
C GLU A 671 -18.97 -42.76 25.15
N VAL A 672 -18.71 -43.67 26.08
CA VAL A 672 -19.59 -44.82 26.33
C VAL A 672 -19.93 -44.88 27.80
N ASN A 673 -21.21 -44.73 28.09
CA ASN A 673 -21.75 -44.77 29.44
C ASN A 673 -22.45 -46.12 29.66
N PHE A 674 -21.91 -46.93 30.57
CA PHE A 674 -22.52 -48.19 30.99
C PHE A 674 -23.43 -47.99 32.18
N LYS A 675 -24.65 -48.47 32.10
CA LYS A 675 -25.67 -48.36 33.15
C LYS A 675 -26.21 -49.73 33.54
N ARG A 676 -26.61 -49.87 34.80
CA ARG A 676 -27.41 -51.01 35.30
C ARG A 676 -28.48 -50.48 36.21
N GLU A 677 -29.73 -50.91 35.98
CA GLU A 677 -30.90 -50.41 36.72
C GLU A 677 -30.98 -48.87 36.74
N GLY A 678 -30.53 -48.24 35.64
CA GLY A 678 -30.50 -46.77 35.50
C GLY A 678 -29.30 -46.06 36.15
N ALA A 679 -28.46 -46.74 36.94
CA ALA A 679 -27.28 -46.13 37.58
C ALA A 679 -26.03 -46.27 36.69
N LEU A 680 -25.25 -45.19 36.56
CA LEU A 680 -23.98 -45.17 35.82
C LEU A 680 -22.93 -46.01 36.55
N ILE A 681 -22.39 -47.03 35.87
CA ILE A 681 -21.35 -47.93 36.39
C ILE A 681 -19.97 -47.45 35.96
N LYS A 682 -19.81 -47.14 34.68
CA LYS A 682 -18.51 -46.81 34.08
C LYS A 682 -18.70 -45.93 32.84
N THR A 683 -17.76 -45.01 32.66
CA THR A 683 -17.59 -44.24 31.42
C THR A 683 -16.26 -44.63 30.79
N ASP A 684 -16.27 -45.00 29.52
CA ASP A 684 -15.08 -45.29 28.72
C ASP A 684 -15.05 -44.43 27.45
N LYS A 685 -13.86 -44.31 26.84
CA LYS A 685 -13.65 -43.56 25.60
C LYS A 685 -13.12 -44.48 24.50
N PHE A 686 -13.82 -44.53 23.39
CA PHE A 686 -13.47 -45.31 22.20
C PHE A 686 -13.16 -44.38 21.01
N ASN A 687 -12.51 -44.93 19.99
CA ASN A 687 -12.21 -44.18 18.76
C ASN A 687 -13.33 -44.29 17.71
N THR A 688 -14.15 -45.33 17.81
CA THR A 688 -15.23 -45.64 16.86
C THR A 688 -16.43 -46.19 17.62
N PHE A 689 -17.58 -46.22 16.98
CA PHE A 689 -18.77 -46.93 17.46
C PHE A 689 -18.63 -48.44 17.22
N SER A 690 -17.53 -49.05 17.67
CA SER A 690 -17.27 -50.49 17.52
C SER A 690 -16.62 -51.00 18.80
N SER A 691 -17.27 -51.98 19.42
CA SER A 691 -16.82 -52.58 20.68
C SER A 691 -17.11 -54.08 20.67
N SER A 692 -16.14 -54.87 21.11
CA SER A 692 -16.34 -56.28 21.43
C SER A 692 -16.52 -56.42 22.93
N TRP A 693 -17.76 -56.68 23.35
CA TRP A 693 -18.15 -56.69 24.76
C TRP A 693 -17.30 -57.60 25.64
N PHE A 694 -16.91 -58.77 25.14
CA PHE A 694 -16.08 -59.71 25.88
C PHE A 694 -14.65 -59.18 26.13
N LYS A 695 -14.10 -58.40 25.19
CA LYS A 695 -12.73 -57.88 25.25
C LYS A 695 -12.66 -56.53 25.96
N ASP A 696 -13.62 -55.66 25.69
CA ASP A 696 -13.57 -54.25 26.07
C ASP A 696 -14.22 -53.99 27.45
N LEU A 697 -14.98 -54.96 28.00
CA LEU A 697 -15.64 -54.87 29.32
C LEU A 697 -15.04 -55.79 30.38
N SER A 698 -13.71 -55.90 30.46
CA SER A 698 -13.07 -56.64 31.55
C SER A 698 -13.42 -56.02 32.92
N GLY A 699 -14.18 -56.73 33.75
CA GLY A 699 -14.56 -56.31 35.11
C GLY A 699 -15.98 -55.75 35.29
N ILE A 700 -16.85 -55.80 34.27
CA ILE A 700 -18.29 -55.50 34.39
C ILE A 700 -19.10 -56.79 34.21
N ASP A 701 -20.01 -57.11 35.14
CA ASP A 701 -20.93 -58.24 34.93
C ASP A 701 -21.94 -57.91 33.81
N LEU A 702 -22.23 -58.85 32.92
CA LEU A 702 -23.23 -58.68 31.87
C LEU A 702 -24.54 -59.37 32.26
N PRO A 703 -25.73 -58.87 31.87
CA PRO A 703 -25.94 -57.74 30.95
C PRO A 703 -25.80 -56.35 31.59
N ALA A 704 -25.44 -55.37 30.77
CA ALA A 704 -25.40 -53.95 31.13
C ALA A 704 -25.88 -53.10 29.97
N ASP A 705 -26.64 -52.04 30.25
CA ASP A 705 -27.07 -51.08 29.25
C ASP A 705 -25.87 -50.22 28.85
N PHE A 706 -25.74 -49.88 27.57
CA PHE A 706 -24.71 -48.97 27.10
C PHE A 706 -25.33 -47.82 26.30
N VAL A 707 -24.67 -46.66 26.38
CA VAL A 707 -25.00 -45.48 25.58
C VAL A 707 -23.70 -44.97 24.97
N PHE A 708 -23.47 -45.22 23.68
CA PHE A 708 -22.41 -44.54 22.93
C PHE A 708 -22.89 -43.15 22.55
N GLN A 709 -22.05 -42.13 22.72
CA GLN A 709 -22.33 -40.74 22.36
C GLN A 709 -21.12 -40.13 21.65
N SER A 710 -21.37 -39.50 20.51
CA SER A 710 -20.38 -38.73 19.76
C SER A 710 -21.09 -37.72 18.86
N ASN A 711 -20.33 -36.83 18.25
CA ASN A 711 -20.80 -35.84 17.31
C ASN A 711 -20.15 -36.11 15.94
N LEU A 712 -20.95 -36.47 14.95
CA LEU A 712 -20.54 -36.77 13.58
C LEU A 712 -20.41 -35.48 12.77
N HIS A 713 -19.21 -35.21 12.26
CA HIS A 713 -18.98 -34.10 11.33
C HIS A 713 -19.25 -34.53 9.88
N VAL A 714 -20.38 -34.06 9.33
CA VAL A 714 -20.78 -34.25 7.93
C VAL A 714 -20.19 -33.13 7.08
N ARG A 715 -19.29 -33.49 6.17
CA ARG A 715 -18.54 -32.51 5.35
C ARG A 715 -19.08 -32.34 3.93
N GLN A 716 -19.94 -33.25 3.49
CA GLN A 716 -20.52 -33.24 2.15
C GLN A 716 -22.01 -33.53 2.26
N PRO A 717 -22.87 -32.78 1.54
CA PRO A 717 -24.26 -33.12 1.43
C PRO A 717 -24.38 -34.47 0.70
N GLY A 718 -25.37 -35.26 1.06
CA GLY A 718 -25.60 -36.56 0.44
C GLY A 718 -26.56 -37.42 1.24
N LEU A 719 -26.92 -38.56 0.66
CA LEU A 719 -27.78 -39.54 1.30
C LEU A 719 -26.93 -40.52 2.10
N TYR A 720 -27.07 -40.51 3.43
CA TYR A 720 -26.34 -41.38 4.34
C TYR A 720 -27.22 -42.57 4.77
N ARG A 721 -26.68 -43.77 4.74
CA ARG A 721 -27.33 -44.98 5.31
C ARG A 721 -26.52 -45.45 6.49
N PHE A 722 -27.19 -45.86 7.55
CA PHE A 722 -26.58 -46.39 8.75
C PHE A 722 -27.05 -47.82 8.97
N LYS A 723 -26.18 -48.67 9.52
CA LYS A 723 -26.50 -50.04 9.91
C LYS A 723 -25.83 -50.33 11.24
N VAL A 724 -26.60 -50.78 12.20
CA VAL A 724 -26.07 -51.34 13.45
C VAL A 724 -25.90 -52.84 13.27
N SER A 725 -24.73 -53.36 13.60
CA SER A 725 -24.46 -54.80 13.69
C SER A 725 -24.32 -55.16 15.17
N GLY A 726 -25.18 -56.03 15.69
CA GLY A 726 -25.29 -56.33 17.13
C GLY A 726 -26.63 -55.86 17.68
N ASP A 727 -26.72 -55.68 19.01
CA ASP A 727 -27.87 -55.05 19.68
C ASP A 727 -27.62 -53.55 19.81
N GLY A 728 -28.62 -52.72 19.49
CA GLY A 728 -28.58 -51.27 19.73
C GLY A 728 -29.41 -50.43 18.75
N GLN A 729 -30.18 -49.48 19.30
CA GLN A 729 -31.00 -48.51 18.59
C GLN A 729 -30.21 -47.21 18.33
N LEU A 730 -30.13 -46.80 17.06
CA LEU A 730 -29.47 -45.55 16.65
C LEU A 730 -30.41 -44.34 16.75
N PHE A 731 -29.87 -43.25 17.28
CA PHE A 731 -30.45 -41.91 17.28
C PHE A 731 -29.48 -40.92 16.62
N LEU A 732 -30.00 -40.14 15.67
CA LEU A 732 -29.31 -39.00 15.07
C LEU A 732 -30.11 -37.74 15.41
N ASP A 733 -29.45 -36.70 15.92
CA ASP A 733 -30.03 -35.45 16.45
C ASP A 733 -31.36 -35.69 17.20
N ASP A 734 -31.32 -36.59 18.18
CA ASP A 734 -32.44 -37.00 19.06
C ASP A 734 -33.63 -37.71 18.37
N ILE A 735 -33.47 -38.15 17.12
CA ILE A 735 -34.50 -38.91 16.39
C ILE A 735 -34.00 -40.32 16.10
N SER A 736 -34.82 -41.31 16.45
CA SER A 736 -34.58 -42.73 16.16
C SER A 736 -34.56 -43.00 14.66
N ILE A 737 -33.51 -43.67 14.20
CA ILE A 737 -33.33 -44.07 12.79
C ILE A 737 -33.59 -45.57 12.67
N GLN A 738 -34.38 -45.98 11.67
CA GLN A 738 -34.60 -47.40 11.39
C GLN A 738 -33.36 -48.03 10.76
N GLU A 739 -32.98 -49.20 11.28
CA GLU A 739 -31.69 -49.89 11.03
C GLU A 739 -31.48 -50.41 9.60
N ASP A 740 -32.52 -50.40 8.74
CA ASP A 740 -32.50 -50.86 7.33
C ASP A 740 -33.25 -49.90 6.36
N GLY A 741 -33.30 -48.60 6.67
CA GLY A 741 -34.10 -47.60 5.93
C GLY A 741 -33.55 -47.13 4.56
N LYS A 742 -34.32 -46.24 3.89
CA LYS A 742 -34.01 -45.63 2.57
C LYS A 742 -32.81 -44.66 2.57
N GLY A 743 -32.15 -44.45 3.72
CA GLY A 743 -31.13 -43.40 3.93
C GLY A 743 -31.74 -42.08 4.40
N ILE A 744 -30.91 -41.24 5.02
CA ILE A 744 -31.23 -39.90 5.54
C ILE A 744 -30.27 -38.89 4.89
N LYS A 745 -30.78 -37.76 4.38
CA LYS A 745 -29.87 -36.68 3.96
C LYS A 745 -29.50 -35.85 5.18
N LEU A 746 -28.20 -35.66 5.36
CA LEU A 746 -27.65 -34.87 6.44
C LEU A 746 -27.08 -33.57 5.88
N GLY A 747 -27.33 -32.47 6.58
CA GLY A 747 -26.72 -31.18 6.28
C GLY A 747 -25.22 -31.17 6.53
N VAL A 748 -24.54 -30.17 5.98
CA VAL A 748 -23.11 -29.99 6.24
C VAL A 748 -22.92 -29.34 7.60
N GLY A 749 -22.20 -30.01 8.50
CA GLY A 749 -21.89 -29.53 9.85
C GLY A 749 -21.89 -30.68 10.85
N LEU A 750 -22.17 -30.37 12.12
CA LEU A 750 -22.06 -31.31 13.22
C LEU A 750 -23.42 -31.90 13.60
N HIS A 751 -23.50 -33.22 13.73
CA HIS A 751 -24.71 -33.97 14.10
C HIS A 751 -24.48 -34.82 15.34
N SER A 752 -25.41 -34.82 16.27
CA SER A 752 -25.36 -35.65 17.47
C SER A 752 -25.68 -37.10 17.10
N VAL A 753 -24.84 -38.05 17.52
CA VAL A 753 -25.03 -39.49 17.29
C VAL A 753 -25.03 -40.23 18.62
N THR A 754 -26.15 -40.90 18.90
CA THR A 754 -26.31 -41.73 20.10
C THR A 754 -26.71 -43.15 19.70
N LEU A 755 -26.06 -44.16 20.28
CA LEU A 755 -26.41 -45.57 20.09
C LEU A 755 -26.65 -46.21 21.45
N GLU A 756 -27.88 -46.67 21.67
CA GLU A 756 -28.33 -47.22 22.96
C GLU A 756 -28.69 -48.69 22.80
N GLY A 757 -28.23 -49.56 23.70
CA GLY A 757 -28.55 -50.99 23.64
C GLY A 757 -28.14 -51.75 24.90
N THR A 758 -28.29 -53.08 24.87
CA THR A 758 -27.90 -53.94 25.99
C THR A 758 -26.72 -54.81 25.60
N ALA A 759 -25.61 -54.70 26.33
CA ALA A 759 -24.45 -55.57 26.13
C ALA A 759 -24.75 -56.93 26.77
N HIS A 760 -24.84 -57.99 25.96
CA HIS A 760 -25.00 -59.37 26.43
C HIS A 760 -23.70 -60.16 26.27
N SER A 761 -23.42 -61.09 27.20
CA SER A 761 -22.27 -62.00 27.12
C SER A 761 -22.26 -62.87 25.85
N GLU A 762 -23.44 -63.11 25.25
CA GLU A 762 -23.62 -63.90 24.03
C GLU A 762 -23.53 -63.07 22.72
N SER A 763 -23.75 -61.75 22.80
CA SER A 763 -23.87 -60.85 21.64
C SER A 763 -22.53 -60.48 20.97
N GLY A 764 -21.40 -60.73 21.63
CA GLY A 764 -20.04 -60.68 21.05
C GLY A 764 -19.48 -59.30 20.68
N PHE A 765 -20.28 -58.43 20.06
CA PHE A 765 -19.90 -57.09 19.59
C PHE A 765 -21.11 -56.21 19.24
N THR A 766 -20.90 -54.90 19.24
CA THR A 766 -21.80 -53.91 18.61
C THR A 766 -20.97 -52.97 17.75
N GLU A 767 -21.41 -52.73 16.50
CA GLU A 767 -20.72 -51.87 15.54
C GLU A 767 -21.70 -51.02 14.71
N LEU A 768 -21.43 -49.72 14.58
CA LEU A 768 -22.15 -48.81 13.70
C LEU A 768 -21.38 -48.60 12.39
N LEU A 769 -22.04 -48.95 11.29
CA LEU A 769 -21.55 -48.76 9.92
C LEU A 769 -22.35 -47.68 9.22
N TRP A 770 -21.70 -46.97 8.29
CA TRP A 770 -22.33 -45.98 7.43
C TRP A 770 -21.97 -46.19 5.95
N SER A 771 -22.80 -45.67 5.04
CA SER A 771 -22.42 -45.45 3.63
C SER A 771 -23.03 -44.15 3.12
N ARG A 772 -22.35 -43.51 2.16
CA ARG A 772 -22.84 -42.31 1.47
C ARG A 772 -23.20 -42.64 0.02
N ASP A 773 -24.31 -42.09 -0.47
CA ASP A 773 -24.77 -42.14 -1.86
C ASP A 773 -24.78 -43.56 -2.46
N GLY A 774 -25.18 -44.55 -1.65
CA GLY A 774 -25.27 -45.95 -2.09
C GLY A 774 -23.95 -46.73 -2.07
N GLY A 775 -22.87 -46.16 -1.53
CA GLY A 775 -21.57 -46.81 -1.38
C GLY A 775 -21.55 -48.03 -0.45
N ILE A 776 -20.36 -48.60 -0.26
CA ILE A 776 -20.13 -49.75 0.61
C ILE A 776 -20.30 -49.33 2.08
N MET A 777 -20.92 -50.19 2.89
CA MET A 777 -21.04 -49.97 4.34
C MET A 777 -19.68 -50.15 5.01
N GLU A 778 -19.21 -49.13 5.70
CA GLU A 778 -17.92 -49.11 6.40
C GLU A 778 -18.06 -48.49 7.80
N ALA A 779 -17.06 -48.69 8.66
CA ALA A 779 -17.04 -48.02 9.96
C ALA A 779 -16.87 -46.50 9.79
N ILE A 780 -17.55 -45.72 10.62
CA ILE A 780 -17.38 -44.26 10.61
C ILE A 780 -15.93 -43.94 10.99
N PRO A 781 -15.18 -43.19 10.15
CA PRO A 781 -13.81 -42.80 10.47
C PRO A 781 -13.74 -42.02 11.78
N SER A 782 -12.85 -42.42 12.69
CA SER A 782 -12.65 -41.76 13.99
C SER A 782 -12.35 -40.25 13.87
N ALA A 783 -11.78 -39.84 12.74
CA ALA A 783 -11.46 -38.45 12.42
C ALA A 783 -12.69 -37.56 12.17
N LEU A 784 -13.89 -38.14 12.10
CA LEU A 784 -15.19 -37.47 11.96
C LEU A 784 -16.02 -37.52 13.25
N LEU A 785 -15.54 -38.18 14.30
CA LEU A 785 -16.26 -38.43 15.54
C LEU A 785 -15.70 -37.58 16.67
N PHE A 786 -16.45 -36.57 17.07
CA PHE A 786 -16.07 -35.62 18.11
C PHE A 786 -16.74 -35.97 19.45
N SER A 787 -16.02 -35.76 20.56
CA SER A 787 -16.51 -36.04 21.91
C SER A 787 -17.81 -35.28 22.23
N GLY A 788 -18.63 -35.83 23.13
CA GLY A 788 -19.91 -35.26 23.56
C GLY A 788 -19.84 -33.80 24.04
N GLU A 789 -18.69 -33.37 24.57
CA GLU A 789 -18.43 -31.98 24.97
C GLU A 789 -18.50 -30.96 23.81
N ARG A 790 -18.47 -31.44 22.57
CA ARG A 790 -18.54 -30.64 21.34
C ARG A 790 -19.88 -30.85 20.67
N SER A 791 -20.94 -30.36 21.29
CA SER A 791 -22.28 -30.44 20.72
C SER A 791 -22.46 -29.49 19.52
N PRO A 792 -23.41 -29.75 18.62
CA PRO A 792 -23.80 -28.80 17.57
C PRO A 792 -24.23 -27.46 18.19
N MET A 793 -23.66 -26.36 17.70
CA MET A 793 -23.95 -24.98 18.12
C MET A 793 -24.40 -24.15 16.92
N GLY A 794 -25.05 -23.01 17.15
CA GLY A 794 -25.52 -22.12 16.10
C GLY A 794 -26.85 -22.54 15.47
N LEU A 795 -27.22 -21.88 14.39
CA LEU A 795 -28.44 -22.09 13.62
C LEU A 795 -28.25 -23.22 12.60
N ALA A 796 -29.35 -23.93 12.31
CA ALA A 796 -29.48 -24.79 11.14
C ALA A 796 -30.17 -24.01 10.02
N GLY A 797 -29.48 -23.84 8.88
CA GLY A 797 -30.00 -23.15 7.70
C GLY A 797 -30.42 -24.13 6.61
N VAL A 798 -31.61 -23.98 6.05
CA VAL A 798 -32.10 -24.73 4.88
C VAL A 798 -32.41 -23.76 3.76
N PHE A 799 -31.98 -24.11 2.55
CA PHE A 799 -32.20 -23.33 1.34
C PHE A 799 -33.19 -24.04 0.42
N TYR A 800 -34.21 -23.30 0.02
CA TYR A 800 -35.34 -23.74 -0.79
C TYR A 800 -35.33 -23.08 -2.15
N GLN A 801 -35.57 -23.87 -3.19
CA GLN A 801 -35.82 -23.38 -4.54
C GLN A 801 -37.08 -24.05 -5.06
N GLU A 802 -38.01 -23.26 -5.60
CA GLU A 802 -39.33 -23.76 -6.04
C GLU A 802 -40.09 -24.52 -4.93
N SER A 803 -39.88 -24.14 -3.66
CA SER A 803 -40.41 -24.79 -2.44
C SER A 803 -39.81 -26.16 -2.11
N GLU A 804 -38.78 -26.61 -2.83
CA GLU A 804 -38.05 -27.85 -2.54
C GLU A 804 -36.76 -27.54 -1.77
N PRO A 805 -36.48 -28.23 -0.65
CA PRO A 805 -35.25 -28.03 0.10
C PRO A 805 -34.08 -28.70 -0.62
N LEU A 806 -33.01 -27.95 -0.86
CA LEU A 806 -31.86 -28.42 -1.67
C LEU A 806 -30.61 -28.69 -0.85
N ILE A 807 -30.28 -27.79 0.09
CA ILE A 807 -29.08 -27.91 0.93
C ILE A 807 -29.38 -27.41 2.34
N SER A 808 -28.77 -28.04 3.33
CA SER A 808 -28.75 -27.57 4.71
C SER A 808 -27.35 -27.47 5.27
N HIS A 809 -27.15 -26.46 6.12
CA HIS A 809 -25.90 -26.15 6.80
C HIS A 809 -26.16 -26.01 8.31
N ILE A 810 -25.32 -26.61 9.14
CA ILE A 810 -25.39 -26.57 10.60
C ILE A 810 -24.15 -25.84 11.12
N GLY A 811 -24.29 -24.99 12.13
CA GLY A 811 -23.14 -24.26 12.70
C GLY A 811 -23.07 -22.81 12.25
N LEU A 812 -24.20 -22.22 11.86
CA LEU A 812 -24.27 -20.84 11.40
C LEU A 812 -24.48 -19.90 12.58
N THR A 813 -23.79 -18.77 12.61
CA THR A 813 -23.82 -17.82 13.73
C THR A 813 -24.89 -16.76 13.52
N ALA A 814 -25.18 -15.96 14.56
CA ALA A 814 -26.18 -14.89 14.45
C ALA A 814 -25.74 -13.74 13.53
N ASP A 815 -24.45 -13.64 13.19
CA ASP A 815 -23.80 -12.70 12.28
C ASP A 815 -23.35 -13.36 10.95
N THR A 816 -24.16 -14.29 10.44
CA THR A 816 -23.78 -15.11 9.28
C THR A 816 -23.60 -14.29 8.00
N PHE A 817 -22.47 -14.54 7.32
CA PHE A 817 -22.16 -14.03 5.99
C PHE A 817 -21.64 -15.16 5.07
N TYR A 818 -22.12 -15.17 3.83
CA TYR A 818 -21.63 -16.06 2.79
C TYR A 818 -20.90 -15.30 1.69
N TYR A 819 -19.71 -15.79 1.30
CA TYR A 819 -18.97 -15.22 0.16
C TYR A 819 -19.66 -15.50 -1.18
N ASP A 820 -20.17 -16.73 -1.36
CA ASP A 820 -20.88 -17.16 -2.57
C ASP A 820 -22.30 -17.61 -2.19
N PRO A 821 -23.29 -17.40 -3.08
CA PRO A 821 -24.63 -17.89 -2.83
C PRO A 821 -24.61 -19.43 -2.75
N PRO A 822 -25.24 -20.05 -1.74
CA PRO A 822 -25.25 -21.50 -1.60
C PRO A 822 -25.95 -22.24 -2.75
N ILE A 823 -26.86 -21.55 -3.46
CA ILE A 823 -27.61 -22.07 -4.61
C ILE A 823 -27.65 -20.99 -5.69
N GLU A 824 -27.61 -21.39 -6.97
CA GLU A 824 -27.80 -20.49 -8.11
C GLU A 824 -29.27 -20.07 -8.29
N GLY A 825 -29.51 -18.79 -8.57
CA GLY A 825 -30.85 -18.23 -8.83
C GLY A 825 -31.57 -17.71 -7.57
N PRO A 826 -32.86 -17.31 -7.68
CA PRO A 826 -33.67 -16.93 -6.53
C PRO A 826 -33.91 -18.13 -5.62
N TYR A 827 -33.86 -17.91 -4.32
CA TYR A 827 -34.10 -18.92 -3.30
C TYR A 827 -34.68 -18.29 -2.04
N GLU A 828 -35.32 -19.11 -1.23
CA GLU A 828 -35.72 -18.80 0.14
C GLU A 828 -34.78 -19.55 1.08
N ALA A 829 -34.36 -18.91 2.16
CA ALA A 829 -33.53 -19.53 3.19
C ALA A 829 -34.20 -19.37 4.56
N ILE A 830 -34.17 -20.44 5.35
CA ILE A 830 -34.69 -20.44 6.71
C ILE A 830 -33.58 -20.89 7.64
N TRP A 831 -33.25 -20.06 8.64
CA TRP A 831 -32.34 -20.40 9.72
C TRP A 831 -33.09 -20.56 11.02
N ALA A 832 -33.03 -21.75 11.62
CA ALA A 832 -33.76 -22.06 12.83
C ALA A 832 -32.86 -22.65 13.92
N GLY A 833 -33.22 -22.35 15.16
CA GLY A 833 -32.57 -22.89 16.35
C GLY A 833 -33.35 -22.65 17.63
N PHE A 834 -32.78 -23.12 18.74
CA PHE A 834 -33.24 -22.88 20.09
C PHE A 834 -32.22 -22.00 20.81
N LEU A 835 -32.64 -20.81 21.18
CA LEU A 835 -31.90 -19.84 21.98
C LEU A 835 -32.12 -20.14 23.47
N GLU A 836 -31.03 -20.37 24.19
CA GLU A 836 -31.05 -20.52 25.65
C GLU A 836 -31.02 -19.13 26.31
N ILE A 837 -32.17 -18.69 26.81
CA ILE A 837 -32.36 -17.39 27.43
C ILE A 837 -31.82 -17.44 28.87
N PRO A 838 -30.76 -16.67 29.19
CA PRO A 838 -30.09 -16.79 30.48
C PRO A 838 -30.91 -16.21 31.63
N ILE A 839 -31.68 -15.14 31.38
CA ILE A 839 -32.42 -14.39 32.41
C ILE A 839 -33.81 -14.05 31.88
N SER A 840 -34.83 -14.20 32.72
CA SER A 840 -36.19 -13.72 32.39
C SER A 840 -36.21 -12.20 32.41
N ALA A 841 -36.37 -11.55 31.24
CA ALA A 841 -36.35 -10.10 31.09
C ALA A 841 -37.10 -9.63 29.84
N ALA A 842 -37.21 -8.31 29.66
CA ALA A 842 -37.61 -7.71 28.40
C ALA A 842 -36.40 -7.60 27.48
N TYR A 843 -36.52 -8.18 26.28
CA TYR A 843 -35.50 -8.20 25.25
C TYR A 843 -35.95 -7.36 24.05
N LYS A 844 -35.03 -6.62 23.45
CA LYS A 844 -35.18 -6.08 22.09
C LYS A 844 -34.30 -6.88 21.14
N PHE A 845 -34.80 -7.13 19.95
CA PHE A 845 -34.02 -7.74 18.86
C PHE A 845 -33.85 -6.72 17.75
N SER A 846 -32.66 -6.64 17.19
CA SER A 846 -32.45 -5.96 15.91
C SER A 846 -31.88 -6.91 14.87
N LEU A 847 -32.20 -6.58 13.63
CA LEU A 847 -31.88 -7.36 12.46
C LEU A 847 -31.26 -6.42 11.43
N THR A 848 -30.03 -6.72 11.02
CA THR A 848 -29.32 -5.99 9.97
C THR A 848 -28.96 -6.94 8.84
N GLY A 849 -29.08 -6.55 7.58
CA GLY A 849 -28.66 -7.42 6.46
C GLY A 849 -29.05 -6.92 5.08
N ASN A 850 -28.71 -7.70 4.04
CA ASN A 850 -28.77 -7.30 2.63
C ASN A 850 -30.02 -7.78 1.87
N GLY A 851 -31.03 -8.30 2.57
CA GLY A 851 -32.24 -8.88 1.95
C GLY A 851 -33.52 -8.59 2.73
N ALA A 852 -34.65 -8.99 2.14
CA ALA A 852 -35.92 -9.00 2.85
C ALA A 852 -35.96 -10.20 3.82
N MET A 853 -36.08 -9.92 5.11
CA MET A 853 -35.95 -10.91 6.16
C MET A 853 -37.04 -10.75 7.21
N LYS A 854 -37.42 -11.86 7.84
CA LYS A 854 -38.39 -11.90 8.94
C LYS A 854 -37.82 -12.70 10.09
N LEU A 855 -37.75 -12.09 11.27
CA LEU A 855 -37.27 -12.73 12.48
C LEU A 855 -38.46 -13.12 13.36
N PHE A 856 -38.54 -14.40 13.70
CA PHE A 856 -39.52 -14.97 14.60
C PHE A 856 -38.86 -15.46 15.89
N VAL A 857 -39.51 -15.21 17.02
CA VAL A 857 -39.13 -15.77 18.33
C VAL A 857 -40.37 -16.39 18.95
N ASN A 858 -40.31 -17.68 19.30
CA ASN A 858 -41.45 -18.49 19.73
C ASN A 858 -42.65 -18.39 18.77
N ASP A 859 -42.36 -18.49 17.46
CA ASP A 859 -43.33 -18.42 16.36
C ASP A 859 -44.07 -17.07 16.24
N VAL A 860 -43.63 -16.03 16.96
CA VAL A 860 -44.15 -14.66 16.86
C VAL A 860 -43.19 -13.82 16.03
N LEU A 861 -43.70 -13.12 15.01
CA LEU A 861 -42.91 -12.16 14.22
C LEU A 861 -42.49 -10.99 15.11
N VAL A 862 -41.18 -10.82 15.27
CA VAL A 862 -40.57 -9.83 16.18
C VAL A 862 -40.13 -8.58 15.42
N THR A 863 -39.51 -8.76 14.26
CA THR A 863 -39.06 -7.66 13.39
C THR A 863 -38.86 -8.17 11.95
N GLU A 864 -38.88 -7.25 10.98
CA GLU A 864 -38.65 -7.58 9.56
C GLU A 864 -37.93 -6.46 8.81
N THR A 865 -37.07 -6.84 7.87
CA THR A 865 -36.43 -5.93 6.90
C THR A 865 -37.12 -6.05 5.55
N THR A 866 -36.99 -5.01 4.72
CA THR A 866 -37.48 -5.02 3.34
C THR A 866 -36.32 -4.70 2.40
N TRP A 867 -36.50 -4.92 1.09
CA TRP A 867 -35.48 -4.60 0.08
C TRP A 867 -34.97 -3.14 0.09
N GLY A 868 -35.72 -2.22 0.70
CA GLY A 868 -35.32 -0.80 0.83
C GLY A 868 -34.82 -0.41 2.23
N SER A 869 -34.73 -1.36 3.17
CA SER A 869 -34.38 -1.11 4.57
C SER A 869 -33.51 -2.24 5.10
N GLU A 870 -32.22 -1.94 5.27
CA GLU A 870 -31.19 -2.91 5.72
C GLU A 870 -31.18 -3.14 7.23
N PHE A 871 -32.00 -2.41 8.00
CA PHE A 871 -32.07 -2.45 9.45
C PHE A 871 -33.51 -2.44 9.94
N ALA A 872 -33.83 -3.30 10.90
CA ALA A 872 -35.10 -3.30 11.61
C ALA A 872 -34.91 -3.67 13.08
N GLN A 873 -35.72 -3.10 13.97
CA GLN A 873 -35.66 -3.34 15.40
C GLN A 873 -37.06 -3.58 15.97
N SER A 874 -37.16 -4.50 16.92
CA SER A 874 -38.41 -4.84 17.59
C SER A 874 -38.75 -3.91 18.74
N GLU A 875 -40.01 -3.95 19.17
CA GLU A 875 -40.38 -3.50 20.51
C GLU A 875 -39.83 -4.45 21.60
N GLU A 876 -39.94 -4.07 22.86
CA GLU A 876 -39.56 -4.92 24.00
C GLU A 876 -40.49 -6.13 24.12
N ILE A 877 -39.92 -7.32 24.10
CA ILE A 877 -40.64 -8.58 24.25
C ILE A 877 -40.18 -9.26 25.54
N SER A 878 -41.14 -9.57 26.42
CA SER A 878 -40.85 -10.34 27.64
C SER A 878 -40.60 -11.80 27.31
N ILE A 879 -39.39 -12.29 27.57
CA ILE A 879 -39.00 -13.68 27.34
C ILE A 879 -38.60 -14.31 28.67
N HIS A 880 -39.15 -15.49 28.96
CA HIS A 880 -38.79 -16.27 30.13
C HIS A 880 -37.45 -16.99 29.92
N SER A 881 -36.69 -17.12 31.01
CA SER A 881 -35.45 -17.92 31.02
C SER A 881 -35.73 -19.37 30.63
N GLY A 882 -34.81 -19.96 29.88
CA GLY A 882 -34.94 -21.29 29.29
C GLY A 882 -34.93 -21.25 27.77
N LYS A 883 -35.45 -22.30 27.13
CA LYS A 883 -35.40 -22.44 25.67
C LYS A 883 -36.47 -21.59 24.98
N ALA A 884 -36.05 -20.76 24.03
CA ALA A 884 -36.91 -20.05 23.09
C ALA A 884 -36.56 -20.46 21.66
N ARG A 885 -37.56 -20.70 20.80
CA ARG A 885 -37.31 -20.97 19.38
C ARG A 885 -37.00 -19.67 18.65
N ILE A 886 -35.98 -19.66 17.80
CA ILE A 886 -35.61 -18.52 16.96
C ILE A 886 -35.56 -18.97 15.50
N GLU A 887 -36.21 -18.21 14.62
CA GLU A 887 -36.28 -18.52 13.19
C GLU A 887 -36.10 -17.24 12.37
N LEU A 888 -35.20 -17.25 11.40
CA LEU A 888 -34.98 -16.18 10.44
C LEU A 888 -35.35 -16.69 9.04
N GLN A 889 -36.36 -16.08 8.43
CA GLN A 889 -36.71 -16.31 7.03
C GLN A 889 -36.07 -15.22 6.16
N TYR A 890 -35.47 -15.62 5.05
CA TYR A 890 -34.75 -14.74 4.14
C TYR A 890 -35.13 -15.02 2.70
N LEU A 891 -35.44 -13.97 1.97
CA LEU A 891 -35.75 -14.05 0.56
C LEU A 891 -34.59 -13.48 -0.27
N SER A 892 -34.00 -14.30 -1.12
CA SER A 892 -32.94 -13.86 -2.05
C SER A 892 -33.46 -13.71 -3.48
N SER A 893 -33.08 -12.63 -4.14
CA SER A 893 -33.27 -12.48 -5.59
C SER A 893 -32.15 -13.16 -6.38
N THR A 894 -30.92 -13.14 -5.88
CA THR A 894 -29.68 -13.71 -6.48
C THR A 894 -28.42 -13.58 -5.60
N GLY A 895 -28.46 -12.80 -4.50
CA GLY A 895 -27.29 -12.46 -3.70
C GLY A 895 -26.92 -13.53 -2.66
N SER A 896 -25.68 -13.48 -2.16
CA SER A 896 -25.25 -14.25 -0.98
C SER A 896 -25.92 -13.67 0.28
N PRO A 897 -26.41 -14.51 1.20
CA PRO A 897 -27.07 -14.01 2.39
C PRO A 897 -26.05 -13.41 3.36
N GLN A 898 -26.42 -12.25 3.92
CA GLN A 898 -25.71 -11.59 5.00
C GLN A 898 -26.73 -11.07 6.00
N PHE A 899 -26.59 -11.47 7.26
CA PHE A 899 -27.42 -10.94 8.33
C PHE A 899 -26.70 -10.91 9.67
N GLU A 900 -27.16 -10.04 10.55
CA GLU A 900 -26.76 -9.94 11.94
C GLU A 900 -28.01 -9.83 12.82
N ILE A 901 -28.14 -10.74 13.78
CA ILE A 901 -29.21 -10.75 14.78
C ILE A 901 -28.61 -10.32 16.12
N ASN A 902 -28.98 -9.13 16.55
CA ASN A 902 -28.57 -8.57 17.83
C ASN A 902 -29.70 -8.63 18.84
N TRP A 903 -29.33 -8.65 20.12
CA TRP A 903 -30.27 -8.53 21.22
C TRP A 903 -29.80 -7.49 22.25
N GLN A 904 -30.75 -6.96 23.00
CA GLN A 904 -30.49 -6.01 24.08
C GLN A 904 -31.38 -6.34 25.28
N THR A 905 -30.84 -6.23 26.49
CA THR A 905 -31.57 -6.39 27.76
C THR A 905 -31.51 -5.12 28.59
N GLY A 906 -32.65 -4.46 28.81
CA GLY A 906 -32.69 -3.20 29.57
C GLY A 906 -31.81 -2.10 28.95
N GLU A 907 -30.97 -1.46 29.76
CA GLU A 907 -30.01 -0.43 29.31
C GLU A 907 -28.62 -1.00 28.93
N ASN A 908 -28.45 -2.32 28.87
CA ASN A 908 -27.18 -2.93 28.45
C ASN A 908 -26.89 -2.62 26.96
N ASP A 909 -25.62 -2.75 26.57
CA ASP A 909 -25.23 -2.61 25.16
C ASP A 909 -25.90 -3.68 24.29
N GLU A 910 -26.29 -3.29 23.08
CA GLU A 910 -26.79 -4.18 22.05
C GLU A 910 -25.63 -5.02 21.50
N ASN A 911 -25.80 -6.34 21.46
CA ASN A 911 -24.74 -7.28 21.06
C ASN A 911 -25.29 -8.38 20.17
N VAL A 912 -24.44 -8.96 19.32
CA VAL A 912 -24.74 -10.18 18.56
C VAL A 912 -25.10 -11.31 19.52
N ILE A 913 -26.12 -12.09 19.18
CA ILE A 913 -26.51 -13.24 19.99
C ILE A 913 -25.33 -14.26 20.01
N PRO A 914 -24.78 -14.59 21.19
CA PRO A 914 -23.64 -15.50 21.28
C PRO A 914 -23.99 -16.89 20.71
N VAL A 915 -23.13 -17.41 19.83
CA VAL A 915 -23.33 -18.72 19.19
C VAL A 915 -23.44 -19.87 20.20
N SER A 916 -22.81 -19.74 21.36
CA SER A 916 -22.85 -20.72 22.46
C SER A 916 -24.23 -20.85 23.11
N LEU A 917 -25.12 -19.87 22.94
CA LEU A 917 -26.49 -19.90 23.44
C LEU A 917 -27.48 -20.48 22.41
N ILE A 918 -27.04 -20.74 21.18
CA ILE A 918 -27.90 -21.23 20.11
C ILE A 918 -27.62 -22.71 19.88
N LYS A 919 -28.66 -23.53 19.91
CA LYS A 919 -28.63 -24.92 19.44
C LYS A 919 -29.40 -25.05 18.13
N PRO A 920 -28.89 -25.78 17.13
CA PRO A 920 -29.58 -25.90 15.85
C PRO A 920 -30.90 -26.66 16.01
N ASP A 921 -31.92 -26.28 15.24
CA ASP A 921 -33.21 -26.98 15.24
C ASP A 921 -33.07 -28.32 14.49
N PRO A 922 -33.27 -29.49 15.15
CA PRO A 922 -33.10 -30.80 14.53
C PRO A 922 -33.98 -31.05 13.30
N GLU A 923 -35.10 -30.32 13.16
CA GLU A 923 -35.97 -30.39 11.98
C GLU A 923 -35.27 -29.83 10.73
N PHE A 924 -34.43 -28.80 10.89
CA PHE A 924 -33.72 -28.11 9.81
C PHE A 924 -32.31 -28.66 9.55
N MET A 925 -31.79 -29.50 10.45
CA MET A 925 -30.53 -30.21 10.26
C MET A 925 -30.61 -31.29 9.18
N ARG A 926 -31.84 -31.71 8.83
CA ARG A 926 -32.12 -32.78 7.86
C ARG A 926 -32.93 -32.19 6.73
N VAL A 927 -32.55 -32.53 5.51
CA VAL A 927 -33.31 -32.16 4.31
C VAL A 927 -33.99 -33.43 3.78
N PRO A 928 -35.30 -33.42 3.46
CA PRO A 928 -35.94 -34.51 2.73
C PRO A 928 -35.27 -34.80 1.37
#